data_AF-A0A3S3PGB2-F1
#
_entry.id   AF-A0A3S3PGB2-F1
#
_cell.length_a   1.000
_cell.length_b   1.000
_cell.length_c   1.000
_cell.angle_alpha   90.00
_cell.angle_beta   90.00
_cell.angle_gamma   90.00
#
_symmetry.space_group_name_H-M   'P 1'
#
loop_
_entity.id
_entity.type
_entity.pdbx_description
1 polymer ?
#
loop_
_entity_poly.entity_id
_entity_poly.type
_entity_poly.pdbx_seq_one_letter_code
_entity_poly.pdbx_strand_id
1 'polypeptide(L)'
;MNLDNKFPTTTSTVWNEAINELWQLSNEWIEENNLPCLTKYNLRHKSTNINVCIYPEPLMNDYLRLCPVGNEWHILDHSIRKSSESFHFPPEFKQRNEKLIYLSMGSTGSNIVELMSRLVKLLANCKHKIIVVRGKFHDQYELAENMWGEPFLRQLEIIPLVDLVITHGGNNTFVETLYFGKPMIILPLLSDQHDNAQRAVESKIGVRFNPFLVEERELLKAIDDVLNDDEIKQNVQNISKKMKKSKSMDVLVQRIEEMIRNPKIPSIIMNLFSLFSSFPVFLLLFLNEIEARQLNETENASVLLSLLASVLKNNESQILEDLFKGRASKVTCDACILAIELGKKLMVSEHIFELTFETICSLLEIETSEVCKGMASLYGPQLYFIMRHSKLSAKEMCAQLISPDCMPRIDFIQSKCVWSLEIPPKKTTTRQEFAQNDKTEDKESFGDWLPLLPPKTRSTLKALHLTDFHLDLNYVEGSYAYCQEPLCCMINNNRTDQSTFAGHWGSYGNCDLPLRTIETSLTYINELHNFDYIMYTGDILPHLIWKASEPNNVLVTSTLATLFQKYFGSYELFLPAVGNHESLPVNMFPPPSERNPFDLKWLYETLYEQWKQWIPENSVKSFKYGGYYVKNITRSLKAIVMNTNFCARLNFWQLLKPNDIGRQLEWLATELQKAEDSHQYVHLIGHIAPDKVQCNALWLHHYLRILERYNETIRGQFFGHTHFDEFRVYKTATGDEPLSVAFIGGSLTTYENVNPMFRIYTTTKNGIIKDYETFYFNLTEANNLLDDGQLPWRKEYSAIQSYNLIDQSPLSYKKLSDRMQSNDALFDKYYVHYHRYSDAKNWPKICRDD
;
A
#
# COMPACT_ATOMS: atom_id res chain seq x y z
N MET A 1 40.09 12.83 7.74
CA MET A 1 39.27 13.82 8.46
C MET A 1 37.86 13.72 7.90
N ASN A 2 36.89 13.31 8.73
CA ASN A 2 35.47 13.20 8.40
C ASN A 2 34.92 14.49 7.81
N LEU A 3 34.34 14.43 6.61
CA LEU A 3 33.60 15.54 5.99
C LEU A 3 32.07 15.35 6.07
N ASP A 4 31.57 14.37 6.82
CA ASP A 4 30.13 14.10 6.98
C ASP A 4 29.42 14.93 8.06
N ASN A 5 30.10 15.86 8.73
CA ASN A 5 29.57 16.53 9.94
C ASN A 5 29.39 18.05 9.87
N LYS A 6 29.10 18.64 8.70
CA LYS A 6 28.82 20.09 8.59
C LYS A 6 27.67 20.49 7.66
N PHE A 7 26.56 19.74 7.65
CA PHE A 7 25.26 20.36 7.38
C PHE A 7 24.43 20.27 8.67
N PRO A 8 24.03 21.42 9.26
CA PRO A 8 23.25 21.40 10.48
C PRO A 8 21.90 20.72 10.20
N THR A 9 21.51 19.81 11.10
CA THR A 9 20.22 19.10 11.16
C THR A 9 19.00 20.03 11.29
N THR A 10 19.18 21.35 11.22
CA THR A 10 18.14 22.39 11.24
C THR A 10 17.58 22.70 9.85
N THR A 11 18.23 22.27 8.76
CA THR A 11 17.74 22.55 7.40
C THR A 11 16.51 21.73 7.03
N SER A 12 16.35 20.50 7.55
CA SER A 12 15.16 19.71 7.24
C SER A 12 13.89 20.24 7.92
N THR A 13 13.98 20.75 9.15
CA THR A 13 12.83 21.32 9.87
C THR A 13 12.35 22.60 9.19
N VAL A 14 13.27 23.53 8.89
CA VAL A 14 12.93 24.78 8.20
C VAL A 14 12.42 24.52 6.78
N TRP A 15 13.02 23.57 6.06
CA TRP A 15 12.56 23.19 4.73
C TRP A 15 11.20 22.49 4.77
N ASN A 16 10.97 21.60 5.74
CA ASN A 16 9.68 20.93 5.93
C ASN A 16 8.59 21.92 6.38
N GLU A 17 8.91 22.89 7.23
CA GLU A 17 8.00 23.97 7.62
C GLU A 17 7.64 24.84 6.42
N ALA A 18 8.64 25.28 5.65
CA ALA A 18 8.42 26.08 4.45
C ALA A 18 7.66 25.32 3.35
N ILE A 19 7.96 24.03 3.13
CA ILE A 19 7.22 23.19 2.19
C ILE A 19 5.81 22.89 2.70
N ASN A 20 5.61 22.72 4.01
CA ASN A 20 4.28 22.52 4.57
C ASN A 20 3.43 23.78 4.39
N GLU A 21 3.98 24.96 4.64
CA GLU A 21 3.30 26.25 4.41
C GLU A 21 2.97 26.44 2.92
N LEU A 22 3.93 26.19 2.02
CA LEU A 22 3.69 26.24 0.58
C LEU A 22 2.65 25.22 0.12
N TRP A 23 2.67 24.01 0.67
CA TRP A 23 1.70 22.94 0.38
C TRP A 23 0.30 23.33 0.87
N GLN A 24 0.18 23.92 2.05
CA GLN A 24 -1.08 24.44 2.59
C GLN A 24 -1.64 25.55 1.70
N LEU A 25 -0.85 26.57 1.38
CA LEU A 25 -1.26 27.65 0.48
C LEU A 25 -1.64 27.15 -0.92
N SER A 26 -0.91 26.16 -1.43
CA SER A 26 -1.21 25.55 -2.72
C SER A 26 -2.53 24.77 -2.68
N ASN A 27 -2.78 24.03 -1.59
CA ASN A 27 -4.04 23.32 -1.41
C ASN A 27 -5.23 24.25 -1.17
N GLU A 28 -5.07 25.33 -0.41
CA GLU A 28 -6.09 26.37 -0.25
C GLU A 28 -6.50 26.92 -1.62
N TRP A 29 -5.54 27.30 -2.46
CA TRP A 29 -5.82 27.77 -3.82
C TRP A 29 -6.45 26.68 -4.72
N ILE A 30 -6.00 25.43 -4.62
CA ILE A 30 -6.54 24.29 -5.38
C ILE A 30 -8.00 24.00 -4.97
N GLU A 31 -8.29 24.04 -3.68
CA GLU A 31 -9.63 23.87 -3.10
C GLU A 31 -10.57 25.02 -3.54
N GLU A 32 -10.09 26.28 -3.51
CA GLU A 32 -10.82 27.43 -4.03
C GLU A 32 -11.20 27.29 -5.52
N ASN A 33 -10.43 26.50 -6.28
CA ASN A 33 -10.64 26.25 -7.71
C ASN A 33 -11.30 24.89 -8.01
N ASN A 34 -11.83 24.18 -7.02
CA ASN A 34 -12.46 22.85 -7.16
C ASN A 34 -11.56 21.79 -7.81
N LEU A 35 -10.26 21.81 -7.51
CA LEU A 35 -9.29 20.82 -7.96
C LEU A 35 -8.97 19.83 -6.82
N PRO A 36 -8.54 18.58 -7.14
CA PRO A 36 -8.21 17.59 -6.12
C PRO A 36 -7.02 18.05 -5.26
N CYS A 37 -7.00 17.74 -3.96
CA CYS A 37 -5.91 18.13 -3.08
C CYS A 37 -4.59 17.46 -3.49
N LEU A 38 -3.48 18.18 -3.34
CA LEU A 38 -2.14 17.67 -3.52
C LEU A 38 -1.77 16.73 -2.37
N THR A 39 -1.08 15.62 -2.68
CA THR A 39 -0.45 14.76 -1.68
C THR A 39 0.48 15.58 -0.77
N LYS A 40 0.53 15.26 0.53
CA LYS A 40 1.33 16.03 1.50
C LYS A 40 2.79 16.17 1.04
N TYR A 41 3.28 17.41 1.03
CA TYR A 41 4.62 17.81 0.56
C TYR A 41 4.88 17.67 -0.95
N ASN A 42 3.86 17.31 -1.74
CA ASN A 42 3.93 17.33 -3.19
C ASN A 42 3.24 18.57 -3.72
N LEU A 43 3.88 19.30 -4.62
CA LEU A 43 3.32 20.53 -5.22
C LEU A 43 2.71 20.27 -6.62
N ARG A 44 2.62 19.02 -7.05
CA ARG A 44 2.12 18.64 -8.39
C ARG A 44 1.27 17.37 -8.35
N HIS A 45 0.23 17.32 -9.18
CA HIS A 45 -0.47 16.08 -9.48
C HIS A 45 0.29 15.25 -10.50
N LYS A 46 0.34 13.94 -10.28
CA LYS A 46 0.68 12.98 -11.34
C LYS A 46 -0.60 12.65 -12.11
N SER A 47 -0.66 13.04 -13.37
CA SER A 47 -1.79 12.73 -14.24
C SER A 47 -1.76 11.26 -14.65
N THR A 48 -2.92 10.60 -14.66
CA THR A 48 -3.07 9.26 -15.24
C THR A 48 -3.15 9.28 -16.77
N ASN A 49 -3.27 10.48 -17.34
CA ASN A 49 -3.40 10.68 -18.78
C ASN A 49 -2.08 11.10 -19.42
N ILE A 50 -1.51 12.22 -18.97
CA ILE A 50 -0.26 12.75 -19.53
C ILE A 50 0.53 13.58 -18.52
N ASN A 51 1.81 13.25 -18.37
CA ASN A 51 2.80 13.99 -17.60
C ASN A 51 3.92 14.42 -18.56
N VAL A 52 4.40 15.65 -18.45
CA VAL A 52 5.42 16.17 -19.38
C VAL A 52 6.73 16.38 -18.63
N CYS A 53 7.80 15.75 -19.12
CA CYS A 53 9.15 15.97 -18.64
C CYS A 53 9.95 16.73 -19.72
N ILE A 54 10.41 17.94 -19.39
CA ILE A 54 11.18 18.75 -20.34
C ILE A 54 12.67 18.53 -20.09
N TYR A 55 13.24 17.58 -20.84
CA TYR A 55 14.66 17.26 -20.77
C TYR A 55 15.11 16.55 -22.06
N PRO A 56 16.35 16.75 -22.55
CA PRO A 56 16.79 16.15 -23.80
C PRO A 56 16.91 14.62 -23.68
N GLU A 57 16.16 13.88 -24.49
CA GLU A 57 16.20 12.43 -24.58
C GLU A 57 17.64 11.88 -24.77
N PRO A 58 18.52 12.51 -25.58
CA PRO A 58 19.92 12.07 -25.70
C PRO A 58 20.67 11.98 -24.37
N LEU A 59 20.27 12.78 -23.37
CA LEU A 59 20.86 12.78 -22.03
C LEU A 59 20.12 11.86 -21.06
N MET A 60 18.96 11.32 -21.41
CA MET A 60 18.19 10.41 -20.56
C MET A 60 18.26 8.95 -21.00
N ASN A 61 18.70 8.64 -22.21
CA ASN A 61 18.59 7.29 -22.78
C ASN A 61 19.21 6.16 -21.94
N ASP A 62 20.28 6.43 -21.19
CA ASP A 62 20.82 5.50 -20.21
C ASP A 62 19.94 5.40 -18.96
N TYR A 63 19.47 6.52 -18.41
CA TYR A 63 18.56 6.52 -17.26
C TYR A 63 17.21 5.87 -17.59
N LEU A 64 16.64 6.11 -18.76
CA LEU A 64 15.39 5.50 -19.23
C LEU A 64 15.53 4.00 -19.52
N ARG A 65 16.75 3.52 -19.82
CA ARG A 65 17.04 2.08 -19.88
C ARG A 65 17.08 1.43 -18.51
N LEU A 66 17.52 2.18 -17.49
CA LEU A 66 17.58 1.71 -16.10
C LEU A 66 16.23 1.83 -15.38
N CYS A 67 15.49 2.91 -15.65
CA CYS A 67 14.20 3.24 -15.07
C CYS A 67 13.27 3.79 -16.16
N PRO A 68 12.58 2.91 -16.91
CA PRO A 68 11.63 3.32 -17.93
C PRO A 68 10.49 4.12 -17.29
N VAL A 69 10.22 5.32 -17.80
CA VAL A 69 9.01 6.06 -17.40
C VAL A 69 7.79 5.43 -18.08
N GLY A 70 6.65 5.42 -17.38
CA GLY A 70 5.42 4.82 -17.91
C GLY A 70 4.88 5.57 -19.12
N ASN A 71 3.98 4.91 -19.86
CA ASN A 71 3.37 5.48 -21.08
C ASN A 71 2.64 6.81 -20.81
N GLU A 72 2.24 7.10 -19.57
CA GLU A 72 1.68 8.37 -19.16
C GLU A 72 2.67 9.54 -19.22
N TRP A 73 3.98 9.28 -19.31
CA TRP A 73 5.00 10.31 -19.45
C TRP A 73 5.32 10.60 -20.90
N HIS A 74 5.52 11.88 -21.19
CA HIS A 74 5.97 12.37 -22.48
C HIS A 74 7.26 13.16 -22.27
N ILE A 75 8.35 12.66 -22.83
CA ILE A 75 9.63 13.36 -22.81
C ILE A 75 9.62 14.41 -23.92
N LEU A 76 9.79 15.66 -23.53
CA LEU A 76 9.89 16.79 -24.42
C LEU A 76 11.36 17.23 -24.48
N ASP A 77 12.02 16.95 -25.60
CA ASP A 77 13.46 17.24 -25.77
C ASP A 77 13.80 18.71 -25.49
N HIS A 78 12.89 19.61 -25.85
CA HIS A 78 13.01 21.03 -25.56
C HIS A 78 11.69 21.79 -25.69
N SER A 79 11.61 22.94 -25.03
CA SER A 79 10.53 23.93 -25.17
C SER A 79 11.04 25.29 -25.67
N ILE A 80 12.04 25.27 -26.56
CA ILE A 80 12.63 26.49 -27.16
C ILE A 80 11.57 27.30 -27.91
N ARG A 81 11.47 28.58 -27.55
CA ARG A 81 10.59 29.55 -28.23
C ARG A 81 11.24 30.05 -29.51
N LYS A 82 10.45 30.30 -30.55
CA LYS A 82 10.92 31.00 -31.76
C LYS A 82 11.07 32.48 -31.44
N SER A 83 12.21 33.07 -31.78
CA SER A 83 12.42 34.52 -31.77
C SER A 83 12.67 35.01 -33.19
N SER A 84 12.06 36.14 -33.56
CA SER A 84 12.20 36.80 -34.86
C SER A 84 13.13 38.01 -34.83
N GLU A 85 13.72 38.32 -33.67
CA GLU A 85 14.56 39.50 -33.47
C GLU A 85 16.06 39.17 -33.61
N SER A 86 16.84 40.08 -34.19
CA SER A 86 18.30 39.96 -34.28
C SER A 86 18.99 40.75 -33.16
N PHE A 87 19.91 40.11 -32.44
CA PHE A 87 20.72 40.77 -31.43
C PHE A 87 21.99 41.37 -32.04
N HIS A 88 22.32 42.61 -31.67
CA HIS A 88 23.53 43.32 -32.07
C HIS A 88 24.31 43.76 -30.84
N PHE A 89 25.62 43.49 -30.84
CA PHE A 89 26.51 43.94 -29.76
C PHE A 89 26.68 45.46 -29.76
N PRO A 90 26.89 46.08 -28.59
CA PRO A 90 27.32 47.47 -28.51
C PRO A 90 28.60 47.72 -29.34
N PRO A 91 28.72 48.86 -30.05
CA PRO A 91 29.88 49.15 -30.89
C PRO A 91 31.23 49.09 -30.16
N GLU A 92 31.26 49.44 -28.87
CA GLU A 92 32.43 49.36 -28.00
C GLU A 92 32.87 47.93 -27.66
N PHE A 93 31.99 46.93 -27.78
CA PHE A 93 32.28 45.53 -27.48
C PHE A 93 32.73 44.74 -28.73
N LYS A 94 33.54 45.39 -29.59
CA LYS A 94 33.98 44.86 -30.89
C LYS A 94 34.92 43.65 -30.76
N GLN A 95 34.61 42.59 -31.51
CA GLN A 95 35.37 41.33 -31.53
C GLN A 95 36.66 41.44 -32.35
N ARG A 96 37.81 41.06 -31.76
CA ARG A 96 39.01 40.65 -32.50
C ARG A 96 39.53 39.35 -31.90
N ASN A 97 39.52 38.25 -32.66
CA ASN A 97 40.13 36.92 -32.39
C ASN A 97 39.86 36.25 -31.02
N GLU A 98 39.15 36.90 -30.10
CA GLU A 98 38.81 36.42 -28.77
C GLU A 98 37.52 35.58 -28.80
N LYS A 99 37.47 34.55 -27.95
CA LYS A 99 36.26 33.75 -27.72
C LYS A 99 35.28 34.53 -26.86
N LEU A 100 33.99 34.22 -27.03
CA LEU A 100 32.90 34.90 -26.34
C LEU A 100 32.23 33.96 -25.35
N ILE A 101 32.06 34.41 -24.11
CA ILE A 101 31.51 33.60 -23.00
C ILE A 101 30.23 34.27 -22.49
N TYR A 102 29.18 33.50 -22.25
CA TYR A 102 27.94 33.97 -21.64
C TYR A 102 27.83 33.51 -20.18
N LEU A 103 27.79 34.44 -19.22
CA LEU A 103 27.62 34.17 -17.80
C LEU A 103 26.18 34.48 -17.37
N SER A 104 25.45 33.45 -16.93
CA SER A 104 24.08 33.58 -16.42
C SER A 104 23.83 32.68 -15.22
N MET A 105 23.60 33.28 -14.05
CA MET A 105 23.26 32.55 -12.83
C MET A 105 21.74 32.45 -12.60
N GLY A 106 20.95 32.68 -13.66
CA GLY A 106 19.49 32.71 -13.60
C GLY A 106 18.94 33.86 -12.75
N SER A 107 17.61 33.95 -12.63
CA SER A 107 16.94 35.01 -11.87
C SER A 107 17.31 35.00 -10.39
N THR A 108 17.58 33.82 -9.82
CA THR A 108 17.93 33.68 -8.40
C THR A 108 19.40 34.02 -8.16
N GLY A 109 20.32 33.37 -8.86
CA GLY A 109 21.76 33.55 -8.61
C GLY A 109 22.28 34.92 -9.04
N SER A 110 21.74 35.51 -10.11
CA SER A 110 22.18 36.84 -10.58
C SER A 110 21.78 37.97 -9.62
N ASN A 111 20.87 37.71 -8.69
CA ASN A 111 20.48 38.65 -7.64
C ASN A 111 21.32 38.51 -6.36
N ILE A 112 22.26 37.56 -6.31
CA ILE A 112 23.17 37.38 -5.17
C ILE A 112 24.42 38.22 -5.44
N VAL A 113 24.44 39.45 -4.91
CA VAL A 113 25.51 40.44 -5.17
C VAL A 113 26.89 39.90 -4.81
N GLU A 114 27.02 39.20 -3.68
CA GLU A 114 28.30 38.60 -3.25
C GLU A 114 28.81 37.56 -4.26
N LEU A 115 27.93 36.69 -4.74
CA LEU A 115 28.25 35.69 -5.73
C LEU A 115 28.65 36.33 -7.07
N MET A 116 27.85 37.27 -7.57
CA MET A 116 28.12 37.95 -8.84
C MET A 116 29.41 38.77 -8.79
N SER A 117 29.62 39.54 -7.72
CA SER A 117 30.86 40.28 -7.49
C SER A 117 32.08 39.36 -7.46
N ARG A 118 31.97 38.20 -6.77
CA ARG A 118 33.01 37.18 -6.74
C ARG A 118 33.30 36.60 -8.13
N LEU A 119 32.27 36.19 -8.88
CA LEU A 119 32.45 35.58 -10.20
C LEU A 119 33.05 36.57 -11.21
N VAL A 120 32.57 37.82 -11.21
CA VAL A 120 33.15 38.90 -12.03
C VAL A 120 34.63 39.13 -11.66
N LYS A 121 34.96 39.13 -10.37
CA LYS A 121 36.35 39.27 -9.94
C LYS A 121 37.24 38.12 -10.41
N LEU A 122 36.81 36.86 -10.29
CA LEU A 122 37.57 35.71 -10.80
C LEU A 122 37.77 35.77 -12.31
N LEU A 123 36.78 36.28 -13.03
CA LEU A 123 36.77 36.28 -14.49
C LEU A 123 37.42 37.55 -15.09
N ALA A 124 37.83 38.51 -14.26
CA ALA A 124 38.44 39.78 -14.68
C ALA A 124 39.74 39.58 -15.48
N ASN A 125 40.54 38.56 -15.13
CA ASN A 125 41.78 38.21 -15.82
C ASN A 125 41.60 37.22 -16.97
N CYS A 126 40.35 36.90 -17.34
CA CYS A 126 40.07 36.02 -18.47
C CYS A 126 40.47 36.70 -19.79
N LYS A 127 41.27 36.01 -20.61
CA LYS A 127 41.69 36.47 -21.95
C LYS A 127 40.55 36.56 -22.99
N HIS A 128 39.35 36.12 -22.61
CA HIS A 128 38.16 36.07 -23.45
C HIS A 128 37.13 37.11 -23.00
N LYS A 129 36.26 37.51 -23.91
CA LYS A 129 35.20 38.50 -23.63
C LYS A 129 34.00 37.81 -23.00
N ILE A 130 33.39 38.47 -22.00
CA ILE A 130 32.32 37.86 -21.20
C ILE A 130 31.08 38.76 -21.22
N ILE A 131 29.94 38.14 -21.55
CA ILE A 131 28.63 38.75 -21.47
C ILE A 131 28.00 38.32 -20.15
N VAL A 132 27.61 39.28 -19.31
CA VAL A 132 27.11 39.01 -17.95
C VAL A 132 25.64 39.39 -17.83
N VAL A 133 24.80 38.44 -17.41
CA VAL A 133 23.44 38.75 -16.93
C VAL A 133 23.55 39.29 -15.51
N ARG A 134 23.31 40.59 -15.33
CA ARG A 134 23.67 41.26 -14.07
C ARG A 134 22.62 41.19 -12.97
N GLY A 135 21.37 40.86 -13.31
CA GLY A 135 20.27 40.79 -12.35
C GLY A 135 19.80 42.15 -11.82
N LYS A 136 18.88 42.12 -10.86
CA LYS A 136 18.20 43.29 -10.29
C LYS A 136 19.14 44.26 -9.59
N PHE A 137 20.17 43.76 -8.93
CA PHE A 137 21.11 44.53 -8.09
C PHE A 137 22.43 44.81 -8.83
N HIS A 138 22.35 45.03 -10.14
CA HIS A 138 23.51 45.19 -11.02
C HIS A 138 24.38 46.40 -10.67
N ASP A 139 23.82 47.41 -10.02
CA ASP A 139 24.45 48.65 -9.60
C ASP A 139 25.35 48.50 -8.38
N GLN A 140 25.32 47.35 -7.70
CA GLN A 140 26.11 47.09 -6.48
C GLN A 140 27.47 46.45 -6.74
N TYR A 141 27.82 46.17 -8.00
CA TYR A 141 29.13 45.67 -8.39
C TYR A 141 29.48 46.13 -9.81
N GLU A 142 30.77 46.28 -10.07
CA GLU A 142 31.29 46.73 -11.36
C GLU A 142 31.80 45.56 -12.21
N LEU A 143 31.71 45.72 -13.53
CA LEU A 143 32.23 44.78 -14.50
C LEU A 143 33.68 45.14 -14.87
N ALA A 144 34.52 44.13 -15.08
CA ALA A 144 35.88 44.32 -15.57
C ALA A 144 35.91 44.73 -17.06
N GLU A 145 37.03 45.27 -17.54
CA GLU A 145 37.17 45.78 -18.93
C GLU A 145 36.92 44.71 -20.01
N ASN A 146 37.09 43.43 -19.68
CA ASN A 146 36.81 42.31 -20.58
C ASN A 146 35.32 41.92 -20.62
N MET A 147 34.45 42.60 -19.88
CA MET A 147 33.05 42.23 -19.71
C MET A 147 32.09 43.32 -20.18
N TRP A 148 30.92 42.88 -20.62
CA TRP A 148 29.76 43.72 -20.84
C TRP A 148 28.52 43.00 -20.33
N GLY A 149 27.50 43.73 -19.86
CA GLY A 149 26.32 43.09 -19.31
C GLY A 149 25.22 44.06 -18.93
N GLU A 150 24.00 43.56 -18.99
CA GLU A 150 22.77 44.28 -18.64
C GLU A 150 22.00 43.51 -17.56
N PRO A 151 21.05 44.15 -16.85
CA PRO A 151 20.23 43.51 -15.83
C PRO A 151 19.45 42.30 -16.37
N PHE A 152 18.97 42.42 -17.61
CA PHE A 152 18.26 41.37 -18.34
C PHE A 152 18.79 41.31 -19.77
N LEU A 153 19.03 40.10 -20.27
CA LEU A 153 19.54 39.84 -21.60
C LEU A 153 18.64 38.85 -22.35
N ARG A 154 18.51 39.07 -23.66
CA ARG A 154 17.77 38.19 -24.57
C ARG A 154 18.60 36.93 -24.85
N GLN A 155 18.46 35.95 -23.97
CA GLN A 155 19.32 34.77 -23.91
C GLN A 155 19.30 33.91 -25.18
N LEU A 156 18.14 33.72 -25.81
CA LEU A 156 17.99 32.87 -27.01
C LEU A 156 18.71 33.43 -28.24
N GLU A 157 18.92 34.74 -28.27
CA GLU A 157 19.55 35.50 -29.34
C GLU A 157 21.07 35.60 -29.12
N ILE A 158 21.51 35.55 -27.86
CA ILE A 158 22.92 35.66 -27.47
C ILE A 158 23.62 34.30 -27.48
N ILE A 159 23.00 33.24 -26.92
CA ILE A 159 23.64 31.90 -26.85
C ILE A 159 24.16 31.41 -28.22
N PRO A 160 23.46 31.58 -29.36
CA PRO A 160 23.98 31.18 -30.66
C PRO A 160 25.33 31.82 -31.02
N LEU A 161 25.59 33.03 -30.52
CA LEU A 161 26.76 33.86 -30.86
C LEU A 161 27.97 33.58 -29.98
N VAL A 162 27.80 32.88 -28.84
CA VAL A 162 28.90 32.62 -27.89
C VAL A 162 29.59 31.29 -28.15
N ASP A 163 30.80 31.13 -27.62
CA ASP A 163 31.60 29.91 -27.69
C ASP A 163 31.43 29.02 -26.44
N LEU A 164 31.10 29.61 -25.28
CA LEU A 164 30.97 28.90 -24.00
C LEU A 164 29.88 29.55 -23.14
N VAL A 165 29.13 28.74 -22.38
CA VAL A 165 28.17 29.23 -21.38
C VAL A 165 28.62 28.86 -19.97
N ILE A 166 28.73 29.85 -19.08
CA ILE A 166 28.88 29.65 -17.64
C ILE A 166 27.51 29.86 -17.01
N THR A 167 26.97 28.82 -16.36
CA THR A 167 25.61 28.86 -15.83
C THR A 167 25.48 28.17 -14.48
N HIS A 168 24.51 28.57 -13.68
CA HIS A 168 24.10 27.79 -12.51
C HIS A 168 23.48 26.42 -12.84
N GLY A 169 23.10 26.13 -14.09
CA GLY A 169 22.56 24.83 -14.49
C GLY A 169 21.05 24.67 -14.30
N GLY A 170 20.30 25.76 -14.08
CA GLY A 170 18.83 25.70 -14.10
C GLY A 170 18.30 25.26 -15.46
N ASN A 171 17.22 24.46 -15.45
CA ASN A 171 16.79 23.67 -16.61
C ASN A 171 16.65 24.47 -17.92
N ASN A 172 16.08 25.69 -17.88
CA ASN A 172 15.93 26.51 -19.10
C ASN A 172 17.27 26.82 -19.77
N THR A 173 18.23 27.38 -19.03
CA THR A 173 19.53 27.76 -19.62
C THR A 173 20.31 26.53 -20.06
N PHE A 174 20.23 25.44 -19.29
CA PHE A 174 20.86 24.17 -19.63
C PHE A 174 20.34 23.62 -20.97
N VAL A 175 19.02 23.49 -21.13
CA VAL A 175 18.37 23.01 -22.36
C VAL A 175 18.62 23.94 -23.55
N GLU A 176 18.55 25.25 -23.37
CA GLU A 176 18.83 26.23 -24.43
C GLU A 176 20.29 26.14 -24.91
N THR A 177 21.23 26.01 -23.98
CA THR A 177 22.67 25.86 -24.29
C THR A 177 22.93 24.60 -25.11
N LEU A 178 22.30 23.47 -24.74
CA LEU A 178 22.37 22.22 -25.49
C LEU A 178 21.70 22.32 -26.85
N TYR A 179 20.55 22.98 -26.94
CA TYR A 179 19.84 23.19 -28.20
C TYR A 179 20.72 23.95 -29.21
N PHE A 180 21.49 24.94 -28.76
CA PHE A 180 22.44 25.67 -29.61
C PHE A 180 23.82 25.00 -29.74
N GLY A 181 24.02 23.85 -29.09
CA GLY A 181 25.23 23.03 -29.21
C GLY A 181 26.47 23.72 -28.62
N LYS A 182 26.30 24.41 -27.50
CA LYS A 182 27.39 25.13 -26.84
C LYS A 182 27.92 24.31 -25.65
N PRO A 183 29.24 24.26 -25.44
CA PRO A 183 29.81 23.69 -24.22
C PRO A 183 29.47 24.57 -23.02
N MET A 184 29.59 24.03 -21.80
CA MET A 184 29.25 24.77 -20.60
C MET A 184 30.11 24.47 -19.36
N ILE A 185 30.20 25.46 -18.47
CA ILE A 185 30.69 25.32 -17.10
C ILE A 185 29.52 25.56 -16.15
N ILE A 186 29.27 24.62 -15.24
CA ILE A 186 28.08 24.64 -14.39
C ILE A 186 28.47 24.91 -12.94
N LEU A 187 27.83 25.91 -12.35
CA LEU A 187 28.05 26.42 -10.99
C LEU A 187 26.77 26.27 -10.16
N PRO A 188 26.37 25.06 -9.76
CA PRO A 188 25.05 24.80 -9.19
C PRO A 188 24.86 25.46 -7.82
N LEU A 189 23.66 25.99 -7.59
CA LEU A 189 23.26 26.66 -6.35
C LEU A 189 22.25 25.85 -5.54
N LEU A 190 21.27 25.21 -6.19
CA LEU A 190 20.18 24.47 -5.54
C LEU A 190 19.43 23.51 -6.47
N SER A 191 18.74 22.52 -5.89
CA SER A 191 17.79 21.62 -6.57
C SER A 191 18.37 20.90 -7.80
N ASP A 192 17.61 20.88 -8.91
CA ASP A 192 17.91 20.19 -10.19
C ASP A 192 19.23 20.63 -10.83
N GLN A 193 19.76 21.78 -10.41
CA GLN A 193 21.02 22.32 -10.90
C GLN A 193 22.19 21.39 -10.62
N HIS A 194 22.21 20.72 -9.46
CA HIS A 194 23.28 19.78 -9.11
C HIS A 194 23.27 18.54 -10.01
N ASP A 195 22.07 18.06 -10.36
CA ASP A 195 21.89 16.92 -11.24
C ASP A 195 22.28 17.28 -12.68
N ASN A 196 21.87 18.46 -13.17
CA ASN A 196 22.32 18.97 -14.47
C ASN A 196 23.83 19.16 -14.54
N ALA A 197 24.44 19.66 -13.46
CA ALA A 197 25.89 19.80 -13.34
C ALA A 197 26.60 18.46 -13.42
N GLN A 198 26.10 17.47 -12.68
CA GLN A 198 26.64 16.11 -12.69
C GLN A 198 26.46 15.46 -14.07
N ARG A 199 25.28 15.60 -14.66
CA ARG A 199 24.97 15.01 -15.97
C ARG A 199 25.84 15.58 -17.08
N ALA A 200 26.19 16.86 -16.99
CA ALA A 200 27.09 17.48 -17.94
C ALA A 200 28.50 16.88 -17.93
N VAL A 201 29.00 16.50 -16.75
CA VAL A 201 30.28 15.83 -16.58
C VAL A 201 30.21 14.40 -17.13
N GLU A 202 29.20 13.65 -16.73
CA GLU A 202 29.01 12.25 -17.17
C GLU A 202 28.86 12.12 -18.68
N SER A 203 28.12 13.04 -19.28
CA SER A 203 27.87 13.05 -20.73
C SER A 203 28.99 13.76 -21.51
N LYS A 204 30.05 14.22 -20.82
CA LYS A 204 31.18 14.95 -21.39
C LYS A 204 30.73 16.10 -22.30
N ILE A 205 29.90 16.98 -21.76
CA ILE A 205 29.37 18.18 -22.43
C ILE A 205 29.74 19.48 -21.68
N GLY A 206 30.39 19.34 -20.53
CA GLY A 206 30.82 20.44 -19.69
C GLY A 206 31.51 19.97 -18.43
N VAL A 207 31.86 20.92 -17.57
CA VAL A 207 32.46 20.69 -16.25
C VAL A 207 31.68 21.42 -15.17
N ARG A 208 31.88 21.05 -13.90
CA ARG A 208 31.18 21.67 -12.77
C ARG A 208 32.12 22.12 -11.67
N PHE A 209 31.77 23.21 -11.00
CA PHE A 209 32.48 23.69 -9.81
C PHE A 209 31.51 24.19 -8.74
N ASN A 210 31.96 24.21 -7.48
CA ASN A 210 31.23 24.93 -6.44
C ASN A 210 31.43 26.45 -6.63
N PRO A 211 30.35 27.23 -6.84
CA PRO A 211 30.45 28.67 -7.13
C PRO A 211 31.17 29.49 -6.05
N PHE A 212 31.11 29.05 -4.79
CA PHE A 212 31.68 29.78 -3.66
C PHE A 212 33.13 29.37 -3.36
N LEU A 213 33.52 28.16 -3.76
CA LEU A 213 34.84 27.60 -3.44
C LEU A 213 35.84 27.65 -4.61
N VAL A 214 35.37 27.69 -5.86
CA VAL A 214 36.25 27.64 -7.04
C VAL A 214 37.25 28.79 -7.06
N GLU A 215 38.52 28.47 -7.30
CA GLU A 215 39.57 29.49 -7.37
C GLU A 215 39.74 30.03 -8.80
N GLU A 216 40.34 31.22 -8.91
CA GLU A 216 40.55 31.92 -10.19
C GLU A 216 41.28 31.02 -11.20
N ARG A 217 42.39 30.42 -10.76
CA ARG A 217 43.21 29.56 -11.63
C ARG A 217 42.43 28.35 -12.16
N GLU A 218 41.58 27.75 -11.32
CA GLU A 218 40.77 26.58 -11.69
C GLU A 218 39.73 26.96 -12.73
N LEU A 219 38.99 28.06 -12.49
CA LEU A 219 37.94 28.51 -13.39
C LEU A 219 38.49 28.97 -14.75
N LEU A 220 39.58 29.75 -14.76
CA LEU A 220 40.21 30.20 -16.00
C LEU A 220 40.80 29.03 -16.80
N LYS A 221 41.43 28.07 -16.12
CA LYS A 221 41.92 26.85 -16.80
C LYS A 221 40.77 26.05 -17.40
N ALA A 222 39.67 25.88 -16.66
CA ALA A 222 38.50 25.15 -17.15
C ALA A 222 37.87 25.81 -18.38
N ILE A 223 37.82 27.14 -18.43
CA ILE A 223 37.37 27.88 -19.62
C ILE A 223 38.22 27.48 -20.83
N ASP A 224 39.55 27.52 -20.69
CA ASP A 224 40.47 27.16 -21.76
C ASP A 224 40.38 25.68 -22.15
N ASP A 225 40.31 24.78 -21.18
CA ASP A 225 40.18 23.34 -21.44
C ASP A 225 38.89 23.04 -22.23
N VAL A 226 37.75 23.54 -21.74
CA VAL A 226 36.43 23.28 -22.35
C VAL A 226 36.31 23.92 -23.74
N LEU A 227 36.86 25.12 -23.94
CA LEU A 227 36.89 25.77 -25.26
C LEU A 227 37.77 25.04 -26.27
N ASN A 228 38.73 24.23 -25.82
CA ASN A 228 39.67 23.50 -26.69
C ASN A 228 39.38 21.99 -26.76
N ASP A 229 38.43 21.48 -25.98
CA ASP A 229 38.07 20.06 -25.97
C ASP A 229 37.14 19.71 -27.15
N ASP A 230 37.69 18.98 -28.12
CA ASP A 230 36.97 18.56 -29.32
C ASP A 230 35.93 17.46 -29.04
N GLU A 231 36.13 16.63 -28.00
CA GLU A 231 35.14 15.62 -27.59
C GLU A 231 33.89 16.32 -27.03
N ILE A 232 34.08 17.29 -26.13
CA ILE A 232 32.98 18.10 -25.58
C ILE A 232 32.21 18.79 -26.71
N LYS A 233 32.91 19.48 -27.63
CA LYS A 233 32.28 20.16 -28.77
C LYS A 233 31.48 19.19 -29.64
N GLN A 234 32.05 18.02 -29.94
CA GLN A 234 31.37 17.03 -30.76
C GLN A 234 30.11 16.50 -30.08
N ASN A 235 30.16 16.27 -28.77
CA ASN A 235 29.03 15.76 -27.98
C ASN A 235 27.87 16.77 -27.93
N VAL A 236 28.14 18.05 -27.61
CA VAL A 236 27.10 19.07 -27.58
C VAL A 236 26.50 19.31 -28.98
N GLN A 237 27.31 19.23 -30.04
CA GLN A 237 26.81 19.34 -31.41
C GLN A 237 25.93 18.16 -31.82
N ASN A 238 26.28 16.95 -31.39
CA ASN A 238 25.45 15.76 -31.64
C ASN A 238 24.11 15.85 -30.93
N ILE A 239 24.08 16.29 -29.67
CA ILE A 239 22.85 16.52 -28.91
C ILE A 239 22.00 17.62 -29.58
N SER A 240 22.60 18.76 -29.93
CA SER A 240 21.91 19.85 -30.63
C SER A 240 21.24 19.39 -31.91
N LYS A 241 21.93 18.59 -32.73
CA LYS A 241 21.37 18.02 -33.97
C LYS A 241 20.18 17.10 -33.71
N LYS A 242 20.20 16.31 -32.63
CA LYS A 242 19.07 15.45 -32.25
C LYS A 242 17.88 16.28 -31.77
N MET A 243 18.11 17.20 -30.84
CA MET A 243 17.08 18.10 -30.31
C MET A 243 16.38 18.87 -31.43
N LYS A 244 17.13 19.50 -32.35
CA LYS A 244 16.56 20.25 -33.49
C LYS A 244 15.75 19.41 -34.47
N LYS A 245 15.97 18.10 -34.52
CA LYS A 245 15.22 17.16 -35.36
C LYS A 245 14.05 16.51 -34.62
N SER A 246 13.93 16.72 -33.31
CA SER A 246 12.90 16.10 -32.51
C SER A 246 11.51 16.54 -32.93
N LYS A 247 10.58 15.59 -32.93
CA LYS A 247 9.15 15.82 -33.11
C LYS A 247 8.38 15.70 -31.79
N SER A 248 9.09 15.67 -30.65
CA SER A 248 8.48 15.45 -29.33
C SER A 248 7.39 16.47 -29.03
N MET A 249 7.51 17.72 -29.49
CA MET A 249 6.46 18.74 -29.32
C MET A 249 5.21 18.41 -30.14
N ASP A 250 5.37 18.03 -31.41
CA ASP A 250 4.23 17.69 -32.27
C ASP A 250 3.48 16.46 -31.73
N VAL A 251 4.22 15.46 -31.24
CA VAL A 251 3.64 14.27 -30.59
C VAL A 251 2.93 14.64 -29.28
N LEU A 252 3.51 15.55 -28.48
CA LEU A 252 2.87 16.03 -27.26
C LEU A 252 1.52 16.69 -27.58
N VAL A 253 1.48 17.57 -28.57
CA VAL A 253 0.25 18.24 -29.01
C VAL A 253 -0.80 17.22 -29.45
N GLN A 254 -0.42 16.25 -30.28
CA GLN A 254 -1.32 15.17 -30.69
C GLN A 254 -1.88 14.38 -29.50
N ARG A 255 -1.02 14.00 -28.55
CA ARG A 255 -1.45 13.27 -27.34
C ARG A 255 -2.39 14.08 -26.46
N ILE A 256 -2.17 15.39 -26.34
CA ILE A 256 -3.08 16.28 -25.61
C ILE A 256 -4.43 16.35 -26.31
N GLU A 257 -4.46 16.50 -27.64
CA GLU A 257 -5.70 16.52 -28.43
C GLU A 257 -6.47 15.18 -28.34
N GLU A 258 -5.76 14.06 -28.35
CA GLU A 258 -6.35 12.72 -28.16
C GLU A 258 -6.91 12.52 -26.76
N MET A 259 -6.17 12.94 -25.74
CA MET A 259 -6.59 12.87 -24.33
C MET A 259 -7.88 13.66 -24.10
N ILE A 260 -7.99 14.86 -24.66
CA ILE A 260 -9.20 15.69 -24.54
C ILE A 260 -10.42 14.96 -25.13
N ARG A 261 -10.24 14.12 -26.15
CA ARG A 261 -11.32 13.33 -26.76
C ARG A 261 -11.66 12.07 -25.95
N ASN A 262 -10.68 11.43 -25.34
CA ASN A 262 -10.82 10.14 -24.65
C ASN A 262 -10.01 10.09 -23.35
N PRO A 263 -10.50 10.70 -22.25
CA PRO A 263 -9.78 10.70 -20.99
C PRO A 263 -9.76 9.28 -20.37
N LYS A 264 -8.56 8.81 -19.97
CA LYS A 264 -8.41 7.64 -19.10
C LYS A 264 -8.81 8.01 -17.68
N ILE A 265 -9.90 7.41 -17.23
CA ILE A 265 -10.32 7.43 -15.83
C ILE A 265 -9.59 6.25 -15.13
N PRO A 266 -8.90 6.46 -13.99
CA PRO A 266 -8.06 5.42 -13.36
C PRO A 266 -8.87 4.17 -12.98
N SER A 267 -8.35 2.98 -13.33
CA SER A 267 -9.04 1.68 -13.22
C SER A 267 -8.73 0.89 -11.93
N ILE A 268 -8.32 1.54 -10.84
CA ILE A 268 -7.82 0.84 -9.63
C ILE A 268 -8.87 0.75 -8.51
N ILE A 269 -10.11 1.20 -8.73
CA ILE A 269 -11.09 1.38 -7.66
C ILE A 269 -12.44 0.70 -7.93
N MET A 270 -12.44 -0.50 -8.50
CA MET A 270 -13.67 -1.29 -8.67
C MET A 270 -13.40 -2.76 -8.46
N ASN A 271 -13.35 -3.19 -7.20
CA ASN A 271 -13.88 -4.49 -6.79
C ASN A 271 -13.99 -4.49 -5.25
N LEU A 272 -15.16 -4.90 -4.74
CA LEU A 272 -15.60 -5.02 -3.34
C LEU A 272 -16.16 -3.78 -2.61
N PHE A 273 -15.77 -2.53 -2.90
CA PHE A 273 -16.38 -1.34 -2.24
C PHE A 273 -17.40 -0.56 -3.10
N SER A 274 -17.38 -0.74 -4.43
CA SER A 274 -18.36 -0.15 -5.37
C SER A 274 -19.80 -0.57 -5.08
N LEU A 275 -20.01 -1.71 -4.40
CA LEU A 275 -21.31 -2.22 -3.96
C LEU A 275 -21.98 -1.38 -2.85
N PHE A 276 -21.24 -0.59 -2.07
CA PHE A 276 -21.82 0.13 -0.92
C PHE A 276 -21.69 1.67 -0.99
N SER A 277 -20.72 2.22 -1.72
CA SER A 277 -20.55 3.68 -1.84
C SER A 277 -21.41 4.32 -2.95
N SER A 278 -21.98 3.53 -3.84
CA SER A 278 -22.75 4.03 -5.00
C SER A 278 -24.27 4.02 -4.78
N PHE A 279 -24.73 3.44 -3.66
CA PHE A 279 -26.14 3.27 -3.28
C PHE A 279 -27.05 4.50 -3.49
N PRO A 280 -26.57 5.74 -3.31
CA PRO A 280 -27.42 6.93 -3.44
C PRO A 280 -27.34 7.67 -4.76
N VAL A 281 -26.34 7.40 -5.61
CA VAL A 281 -26.04 8.26 -6.78
C VAL A 281 -27.09 8.12 -7.88
N PHE A 282 -27.77 6.96 -7.99
CA PHE A 282 -28.83 6.71 -8.99
C PHE A 282 -30.22 6.45 -8.42
N LEU A 283 -30.40 6.45 -7.09
CA LEU A 283 -31.74 6.53 -6.50
C LEU A 283 -32.45 7.85 -6.93
N LEU A 284 -31.66 8.84 -7.33
CA LEU A 284 -32.06 10.10 -7.97
C LEU A 284 -32.66 9.94 -9.38
N LEU A 285 -32.22 8.97 -10.18
CA LEU A 285 -32.72 8.81 -11.55
C LEU A 285 -33.93 7.86 -11.58
N PHE A 286 -34.00 6.90 -10.66
CA PHE A 286 -35.10 5.95 -10.59
C PHE A 286 -36.34 6.45 -9.82
N LEU A 287 -36.18 7.37 -8.84
CA LEU A 287 -37.36 7.97 -8.18
C LEU A 287 -38.12 8.96 -9.07
N ASN A 288 -37.47 9.55 -10.08
CA ASN A 288 -38.17 10.28 -11.14
C ASN A 288 -39.05 9.35 -12.03
N GLU A 289 -38.74 8.05 -12.12
CA GLU A 289 -39.59 7.07 -12.82
C GLU A 289 -40.63 6.41 -11.88
N ILE A 290 -40.36 6.27 -10.58
CA ILE A 290 -41.34 5.79 -9.59
C ILE A 290 -42.39 6.86 -9.26
N GLU A 291 -42.10 8.16 -9.42
CA GLU A 291 -43.11 9.23 -9.37
C GLU A 291 -44.27 9.02 -10.37
N ALA A 292 -44.09 8.20 -11.41
CA ALA A 292 -45.19 7.82 -12.30
C ALA A 292 -46.13 6.75 -11.73
N ARG A 293 -45.77 6.01 -10.66
CA ARG A 293 -46.62 4.97 -10.05
C ARG A 293 -46.42 4.84 -8.53
N GLN A 294 -47.22 5.62 -7.80
CA GLN A 294 -47.62 5.40 -6.40
C GLN A 294 -46.52 5.58 -5.33
N LEU A 295 -46.53 6.73 -4.64
CA LEU A 295 -46.46 6.88 -3.17
C LEU A 295 -46.53 8.37 -2.83
N ASN A 296 -47.50 8.77 -2.02
CA ASN A 296 -47.91 10.17 -1.82
C ASN A 296 -47.32 10.80 -0.54
N GLU A 297 -46.07 10.47 -0.16
CA GLU A 297 -45.41 10.98 1.06
C GLU A 297 -43.89 11.16 0.92
N THR A 298 -43.37 11.83 -0.14
CA THR A 298 -41.92 11.79 -0.45
C THR A 298 -41.22 13.09 -0.87
N GLU A 299 -41.77 14.29 -0.67
CA GLU A 299 -41.01 15.53 -0.98
C GLU A 299 -39.69 15.68 -0.19
N ASN A 300 -39.65 15.23 1.07
CA ASN A 300 -38.44 15.32 1.90
C ASN A 300 -37.40 14.22 1.60
N ALA A 301 -37.83 13.09 1.03
CA ALA A 301 -36.94 11.98 0.70
C ALA A 301 -36.17 12.29 -0.59
N SER A 302 -36.85 12.80 -1.62
CA SER A 302 -36.24 13.17 -2.92
C SER A 302 -35.15 14.24 -2.76
N VAL A 303 -35.33 15.21 -1.86
CA VAL A 303 -34.32 16.24 -1.56
C VAL A 303 -33.09 15.65 -0.86
N LEU A 304 -33.26 14.82 0.18
CA LEU A 304 -32.14 14.16 0.87
C LEU A 304 -31.33 13.26 -0.08
N LEU A 305 -32.03 12.58 -0.99
CA LEU A 305 -31.49 11.74 -2.04
C LEU A 305 -30.67 12.54 -3.06
N SER A 306 -31.17 13.71 -3.45
CA SER A 306 -30.48 14.63 -4.34
C SER A 306 -29.15 15.12 -3.79
N LEU A 307 -29.12 15.45 -2.49
CA LEU A 307 -27.93 15.86 -1.77
C LEU A 307 -26.91 14.71 -1.65
N LEU A 308 -27.36 13.50 -1.31
CA LEU A 308 -26.47 12.36 -1.12
C LEU A 308 -25.75 11.96 -2.40
N ALA A 309 -26.46 11.93 -3.54
CA ALA A 309 -25.85 11.63 -4.83
C ALA A 309 -24.82 12.69 -5.25
N SER A 310 -25.11 13.97 -5.01
CA SER A 310 -24.20 15.07 -5.32
C SER A 310 -22.91 14.94 -4.50
N VAL A 311 -23.02 14.63 -3.20
CA VAL A 311 -21.86 14.41 -2.33
C VAL A 311 -21.03 13.22 -2.77
N LEU A 312 -21.65 12.10 -3.13
CA LEU A 312 -20.93 10.88 -3.52
C LEU A 312 -20.30 10.97 -4.91
N LYS A 313 -21.02 11.51 -5.90
CA LYS A 313 -20.51 11.65 -7.27
C LYS A 313 -19.35 12.63 -7.37
N ASN A 314 -19.39 13.73 -6.63
CA ASN A 314 -18.33 14.74 -6.66
C ASN A 314 -17.09 14.34 -5.87
N ASN A 315 -17.16 13.30 -5.03
CA ASN A 315 -16.07 12.91 -4.13
C ASN A 315 -15.75 11.41 -4.16
N GLU A 316 -16.17 10.69 -5.20
CA GLU A 316 -16.09 9.22 -5.30
C GLU A 316 -14.68 8.70 -4.99
N SER A 317 -13.65 9.27 -5.62
CA SER A 317 -12.25 8.87 -5.39
C SER A 317 -11.78 9.15 -3.97
N GLN A 318 -12.19 10.26 -3.36
CA GLN A 318 -11.83 10.61 -1.98
C GLN A 318 -12.52 9.70 -0.98
N ILE A 319 -13.81 9.40 -1.20
CA ILE A 319 -14.60 8.51 -0.34
C ILE A 319 -13.99 7.11 -0.34
N LEU A 320 -13.61 6.62 -1.52
CA LEU A 320 -12.98 5.32 -1.67
C LEU A 320 -11.61 5.29 -0.98
N GLU A 321 -10.74 6.27 -1.22
CA GLU A 321 -9.43 6.34 -0.56
C GLU A 321 -9.54 6.40 0.97
N ASP A 322 -10.47 7.20 1.49
CA ASP A 322 -10.69 7.33 2.94
C ASP A 322 -11.22 6.02 3.55
N LEU A 323 -12.19 5.36 2.91
CA LEU A 323 -12.73 4.07 3.36
C LEU A 323 -11.66 2.96 3.37
N PHE A 324 -10.87 2.86 2.29
CA PHE A 324 -9.75 1.91 2.17
C PHE A 324 -8.67 2.14 3.23
N LYS A 325 -8.35 3.40 3.54
CA LYS A 325 -7.31 3.75 4.52
C LYS A 325 -7.83 3.77 5.97
N GLY A 326 -9.12 3.48 6.19
CA GLY A 326 -9.78 3.63 7.50
C GLY A 326 -9.72 5.05 8.04
N ARG A 327 -9.76 6.04 7.14
CA ARG A 327 -9.77 7.48 7.43
C ARG A 327 -11.20 7.99 7.31
N ALA A 328 -11.55 8.94 8.16
CA ALA A 328 -12.80 9.67 8.06
C ALA A 328 -12.51 11.08 7.57
N SER A 329 -13.09 11.45 6.44
CA SER A 329 -13.31 12.83 6.04
C SER A 329 -14.74 13.25 6.32
N LYS A 330 -14.96 14.57 6.44
CA LYS A 330 -16.31 15.13 6.56
C LYS A 330 -17.27 14.59 5.49
N VAL A 331 -16.78 14.46 4.25
CA VAL A 331 -17.53 13.93 3.11
C VAL A 331 -17.94 12.47 3.34
N THR A 332 -17.00 11.58 3.69
CA THR A 332 -17.32 10.16 3.95
C THR A 332 -18.32 9.97 5.08
N CYS A 333 -18.17 10.74 6.15
CA CYS A 333 -19.05 10.66 7.31
C CYS A 333 -20.45 11.18 6.99
N ASP A 334 -20.56 12.34 6.34
CA ASP A 334 -21.86 12.92 5.95
C ASP A 334 -22.58 12.00 4.96
N ALA A 335 -21.85 11.42 3.98
CA ALA A 335 -22.41 10.48 3.03
C ALA A 335 -22.93 9.20 3.71
N CYS A 336 -22.15 8.61 4.60
CA CYS A 336 -22.58 7.44 5.37
C CYS A 336 -23.82 7.75 6.22
N ILE A 337 -23.80 8.86 6.96
CA ILE A 337 -24.90 9.25 7.87
C ILE A 337 -26.18 9.38 7.06
N LEU A 338 -26.11 10.10 5.95
CA LEU A 338 -27.25 10.34 5.08
C LEU A 338 -27.73 9.04 4.41
N ALA A 339 -26.84 8.12 4.02
CA ALA A 339 -27.22 6.81 3.49
C ALA A 339 -27.98 5.96 4.51
N ILE A 340 -27.52 5.95 5.77
CA ILE A 340 -28.18 5.18 6.85
C ILE A 340 -29.53 5.79 7.22
N GLU A 341 -29.62 7.11 7.33
CA GLU A 341 -30.89 7.81 7.61
C GLU A 341 -31.91 7.58 6.50
N LEU A 342 -31.46 7.64 5.24
CA LEU A 342 -32.29 7.36 4.09
C LEU A 342 -32.73 5.90 4.04
N GLY A 343 -31.81 4.96 4.26
CA GLY A 343 -32.11 3.53 4.35
C GLY A 343 -33.20 3.28 5.38
N LYS A 344 -33.06 3.83 6.59
CA LYS A 344 -34.08 3.73 7.65
C LYS A 344 -35.45 4.28 7.24
N LYS A 345 -35.50 5.33 6.42
CA LYS A 345 -36.75 5.92 5.90
C LYS A 345 -37.37 5.13 4.76
N LEU A 346 -36.57 4.51 3.90
CA LEU A 346 -37.02 3.76 2.72
C LEU A 346 -37.28 2.27 2.99
N MET A 347 -37.02 1.79 4.21
CA MET A 347 -37.32 0.42 4.67
C MET A 347 -38.82 0.17 4.83
N VAL A 348 -39.55 0.14 3.72
CA VAL A 348 -41.00 -0.15 3.66
C VAL A 348 -41.25 -1.66 3.82
N SER A 349 -40.44 -2.50 3.17
CA SER A 349 -40.43 -3.96 3.35
C SER A 349 -39.07 -4.54 2.97
N GLU A 350 -38.78 -5.75 3.45
CA GLU A 350 -37.56 -6.51 3.12
C GLU A 350 -37.43 -6.74 1.61
N HIS A 351 -38.51 -7.16 0.95
CA HIS A 351 -38.53 -7.39 -0.49
C HIS A 351 -38.24 -6.12 -1.31
N ILE A 352 -38.80 -4.97 -0.90
CA ILE A 352 -38.51 -3.69 -1.55
C ILE A 352 -37.05 -3.31 -1.34
N PHE A 353 -36.48 -3.58 -0.16
CA PHE A 353 -35.07 -3.30 0.13
C PHE A 353 -34.12 -4.14 -0.75
N GLU A 354 -34.37 -5.44 -0.89
CA GLU A 354 -33.63 -6.33 -1.79
C GLU A 354 -33.72 -5.87 -3.25
N LEU A 355 -34.94 -5.63 -3.75
CA LEU A 355 -35.15 -5.20 -5.13
C LEU A 355 -34.45 -3.86 -5.40
N THR A 356 -34.50 -2.94 -4.43
CA THR A 356 -33.81 -1.65 -4.51
C THR A 356 -32.29 -1.87 -4.60
N PHE A 357 -31.73 -2.76 -3.77
CA PHE A 357 -30.30 -3.11 -3.83
C PHE A 357 -29.89 -3.71 -5.18
N GLU A 358 -30.61 -4.73 -5.66
CA GLU A 358 -30.35 -5.39 -6.96
C GLU A 358 -30.42 -4.39 -8.12
N THR A 359 -31.47 -3.57 -8.13
CA THR A 359 -31.73 -2.57 -9.16
C THR A 359 -30.63 -1.53 -9.18
N ILE A 360 -30.23 -1.00 -8.02
CA ILE A 360 -29.15 -0.03 -7.90
C ILE A 360 -27.83 -0.62 -8.39
N CYS A 361 -27.47 -1.82 -7.96
CA CYS A 361 -26.24 -2.48 -8.39
C CYS A 361 -26.19 -2.66 -9.92
N SER A 362 -27.29 -3.12 -10.51
CA SER A 362 -27.37 -3.38 -11.95
C SER A 362 -27.41 -2.10 -12.78
N LEU A 363 -28.16 -1.08 -12.35
CA LEU A 363 -28.27 0.22 -13.06
C LEU A 363 -26.96 1.01 -13.06
N LEU A 364 -26.16 0.84 -12.01
CA LEU A 364 -24.88 1.51 -11.86
C LEU A 364 -23.73 0.76 -12.53
N GLU A 365 -24.01 -0.40 -13.15
CA GLU A 365 -22.99 -1.29 -13.73
C GLU A 365 -21.86 -1.58 -12.71
N ILE A 366 -22.21 -1.67 -11.41
CA ILE A 366 -21.25 -1.96 -10.35
C ILE A 366 -20.64 -3.34 -10.56
N GLU A 367 -21.50 -4.30 -10.90
CA GLU A 367 -21.17 -5.68 -11.20
C GLU A 367 -22.17 -6.22 -12.23
N THR A 368 -21.97 -7.46 -12.69
CA THR A 368 -22.94 -8.11 -13.57
C THR A 368 -24.30 -8.25 -12.88
N SER A 369 -25.38 -8.27 -13.67
CA SER A 369 -26.74 -8.45 -13.13
C SER A 369 -26.88 -9.72 -12.28
N GLU A 370 -26.15 -10.80 -12.63
CA GLU A 370 -26.14 -12.03 -11.85
C GLU A 370 -25.48 -11.84 -10.48
N VAL A 371 -24.33 -11.16 -10.43
CA VAL A 371 -23.65 -10.81 -9.18
C VAL A 371 -24.54 -9.92 -8.32
N CYS A 372 -25.09 -8.86 -8.90
CA CYS A 372 -25.97 -7.92 -8.21
C CYS A 372 -27.16 -8.60 -7.55
N LYS A 373 -27.84 -9.48 -8.30
CA LYS A 373 -28.98 -10.26 -7.80
C LYS A 373 -28.59 -11.21 -6.67
N GLY A 374 -27.47 -11.93 -6.86
CA GLY A 374 -26.96 -12.86 -5.85
C GLY A 374 -26.62 -12.14 -4.54
N MET A 375 -25.88 -11.04 -4.62
CA MET A 375 -25.53 -10.22 -3.46
C MET A 375 -26.79 -9.64 -2.78
N ALA A 376 -27.76 -9.14 -3.55
CA ALA A 376 -29.03 -8.63 -3.01
C ALA A 376 -29.76 -9.70 -2.18
N SER A 377 -29.90 -10.90 -2.76
CA SER A 377 -30.64 -12.00 -2.15
C SER A 377 -30.00 -12.52 -0.87
N LEU A 378 -28.66 -12.49 -0.79
CA LEU A 378 -27.92 -13.01 0.36
C LEU A 378 -27.77 -11.97 1.48
N TYR A 379 -27.44 -10.72 1.15
CA TYR A 379 -27.20 -9.67 2.14
C TYR A 379 -28.46 -8.90 2.54
N GLY A 380 -29.41 -8.72 1.60
CA GLY A 380 -30.61 -7.90 1.79
C GLY A 380 -31.39 -8.24 3.05
N PRO A 381 -31.81 -9.51 3.26
CA PRO A 381 -32.53 -9.92 4.48
C PRO A 381 -31.80 -9.57 5.78
N GLN A 382 -30.50 -9.85 5.85
CA GLN A 382 -29.71 -9.63 7.06
C GLN A 382 -29.48 -8.16 7.34
N LEU A 383 -29.12 -7.38 6.31
CA LEU A 383 -28.94 -5.93 6.42
C LEU A 383 -30.25 -5.26 6.82
N TYR A 384 -31.37 -5.66 6.21
CA TYR A 384 -32.69 -5.18 6.58
C TYR A 384 -32.99 -5.48 8.06
N PHE A 385 -32.72 -6.70 8.52
CA PHE A 385 -32.90 -7.08 9.92
C PHE A 385 -32.02 -6.25 10.87
N ILE A 386 -30.73 -6.11 10.58
CA ILE A 386 -29.78 -5.32 11.39
C ILE A 386 -30.25 -3.87 11.49
N MET A 387 -30.59 -3.26 10.36
CA MET A 387 -31.03 -1.85 10.31
C MET A 387 -32.34 -1.63 11.07
N ARG A 388 -33.26 -2.60 11.05
CA ARG A 388 -34.56 -2.52 11.73
C ARG A 388 -34.45 -2.68 13.25
N HIS A 389 -33.49 -3.48 13.71
CA HIS A 389 -33.33 -3.85 15.12
C HIS A 389 -32.18 -3.13 15.83
N SER A 390 -31.29 -2.46 15.09
CA SER A 390 -30.23 -1.65 15.67
C SER A 390 -30.79 -0.47 16.47
N LYS A 391 -30.19 -0.23 17.63
CA LYS A 391 -30.47 0.92 18.49
C LYS A 391 -29.51 2.08 18.26
N LEU A 392 -28.60 1.95 17.31
CA LEU A 392 -27.60 2.96 16.98
C LEU A 392 -28.22 4.04 16.07
N SER A 393 -27.88 5.29 16.33
CA SER A 393 -28.11 6.40 15.42
C SER A 393 -27.26 6.26 14.15
N ALA A 394 -27.59 6.97 13.07
CA ALA A 394 -26.77 6.92 11.86
C ALA A 394 -25.32 7.37 12.11
N LYS A 395 -25.11 8.39 12.94
CA LYS A 395 -23.77 8.83 13.37
C LYS A 395 -22.98 7.74 14.08
N GLU A 396 -23.62 7.04 15.03
CA GLU A 396 -23.00 5.91 15.73
C GLU A 396 -22.66 4.76 14.79
N MET A 397 -23.57 4.41 13.86
CA MET A 397 -23.33 3.36 12.87
C MET A 397 -22.15 3.73 11.96
N CYS A 398 -22.07 4.97 11.48
CA CYS A 398 -20.96 5.44 10.66
C CYS A 398 -19.64 5.52 11.44
N ALA A 399 -19.70 5.87 12.72
CA ALA A 399 -18.53 5.83 13.59
C ALA A 399 -17.98 4.39 13.78
N GLN A 400 -18.85 3.38 13.74
CA GLN A 400 -18.45 1.97 13.77
C GLN A 400 -17.93 1.45 12.43
N LEU A 401 -18.53 1.87 11.31
CA LEU A 401 -18.15 1.39 9.97
C LEU A 401 -16.89 2.07 9.44
N ILE A 402 -16.74 3.38 9.67
CA ILE A 402 -15.69 4.21 9.07
C ILE A 402 -14.59 4.47 10.08
N SER A 403 -14.84 5.38 11.02
CA SER A 403 -13.91 5.77 12.08
C SER A 403 -14.69 6.51 13.17
N PRO A 404 -14.25 6.43 14.45
CA PRO A 404 -14.75 7.27 15.54
C PRO A 404 -14.81 8.77 15.21
N ASP A 405 -13.97 9.25 14.28
CA ASP A 405 -13.92 10.66 13.85
C ASP A 405 -15.18 11.12 13.08
N CYS A 406 -16.09 10.22 12.69
CA CYS A 406 -17.39 10.58 12.13
C CYS A 406 -18.36 11.20 13.14
N MET A 407 -17.95 11.34 14.40
CA MET A 407 -18.70 12.08 15.40
C MET A 407 -17.76 12.86 16.34
N PRO A 408 -18.24 13.96 16.96
CA PRO A 408 -17.45 14.68 17.94
C PRO A 408 -16.98 13.75 19.06
N ARG A 409 -15.74 13.92 19.51
CA ARG A 409 -15.11 13.02 20.51
C ARG A 409 -15.93 12.87 21.79
N ILE A 410 -16.53 13.95 22.28
CA ILE A 410 -17.39 13.93 23.49
C ILE A 410 -18.61 13.04 23.24
N ASP A 411 -19.25 13.19 22.10
CA ASP A 411 -20.42 12.40 21.70
C ASP A 411 -20.06 10.92 21.51
N PHE A 412 -18.88 10.63 20.93
CA PHE A 412 -18.39 9.26 20.78
C PHE A 412 -18.21 8.58 22.14
N ILE A 413 -17.55 9.25 23.09
CA ILE A 413 -17.30 8.72 24.45
C ILE A 413 -18.60 8.40 25.19
N GLN A 414 -19.66 9.16 24.92
CA GLN A 414 -20.99 8.97 25.52
C GLN A 414 -21.91 8.06 24.70
N SER A 415 -21.45 7.58 23.54
CA SER A 415 -22.25 6.78 22.62
C SER A 415 -22.46 5.35 23.10
N LYS A 416 -23.44 4.66 22.52
CA LYS A 416 -23.71 3.24 22.78
C LYS A 416 -22.63 2.29 22.25
N CYS A 417 -21.69 2.83 21.47
CA CYS A 417 -20.61 2.07 20.88
C CYS A 417 -19.46 1.86 21.86
N VAL A 418 -19.30 2.74 22.85
CA VAL A 418 -18.18 2.66 23.80
C VAL A 418 -18.51 1.67 24.91
N TRP A 419 -17.61 0.70 25.07
CA TRP A 419 -17.68 -0.31 26.12
C TRP A 419 -16.30 -0.49 26.74
N SER A 420 -16.27 -0.93 27.99
CA SER A 420 -15.06 -1.20 28.73
C SER A 420 -14.82 -2.70 28.82
N LEU A 421 -13.56 -3.10 28.62
CA LEU A 421 -13.09 -4.43 28.96
C LEU A 421 -12.32 -4.39 30.28
N GLU A 422 -12.74 -5.22 31.24
CA GLU A 422 -11.98 -5.49 32.45
C GLU A 422 -10.84 -6.45 32.13
N ILE A 423 -9.61 -5.99 32.35
CA ILE A 423 -8.39 -6.78 32.15
C ILE A 423 -7.72 -6.88 33.53
N PRO A 424 -7.48 -8.09 34.07
CA PRO A 424 -6.81 -8.25 35.35
C PRO A 424 -5.47 -7.48 35.38
N PRO A 425 -5.16 -6.70 36.43
CA PRO A 425 -3.92 -5.93 36.49
C PRO A 425 -2.70 -6.86 36.60
N LYS A 426 -1.53 -6.38 36.16
CA LYS A 426 -0.27 -7.12 36.33
C LYS A 426 0.02 -7.21 37.82
N LYS A 427 0.14 -8.42 38.36
CA LYS A 427 0.54 -8.61 39.77
C LYS A 427 1.91 -7.95 39.94
N THR A 428 2.02 -6.98 40.86
CA THR A 428 3.28 -6.39 41.27
C THR A 428 4.03 -7.42 42.12
N THR A 429 4.56 -8.46 41.49
CA THR A 429 5.57 -9.29 42.14
C THR A 429 6.80 -8.40 42.31
N THR A 430 7.15 -8.10 43.55
CA THR A 430 8.46 -7.56 43.88
C THR A 430 9.49 -8.47 43.22
N ARG A 431 10.44 -7.89 42.49
CA ARG A 431 11.54 -8.55 41.75
C ARG A 431 12.33 -9.62 42.57
N GLN A 432 12.05 -9.76 43.86
CA GLN A 432 12.68 -10.67 44.80
C GLN A 432 12.03 -12.06 44.87
N GLU A 433 10.74 -12.25 44.54
CA GLU A 433 10.10 -13.58 44.66
C GLU A 433 10.39 -14.52 43.46
N PHE A 434 10.60 -13.97 42.27
CA PHE A 434 11.07 -14.76 41.11
C PHE A 434 12.51 -15.26 41.28
N ALA A 435 13.34 -14.58 42.07
CA ALA A 435 14.76 -14.93 42.25
C ALA A 435 15.01 -16.10 43.23
N GLN A 436 13.98 -16.56 43.96
CA GLN A 436 14.15 -17.64 44.95
C GLN A 436 13.65 -19.00 44.48
N ASN A 437 12.69 -19.06 43.54
CA ASN A 437 12.20 -20.33 43.00
C ASN A 437 12.97 -20.80 41.75
N ASP A 438 13.86 -19.97 41.21
CA ASP A 438 14.66 -20.25 40.02
C ASP A 438 16.08 -20.77 40.37
N LYS A 439 16.16 -21.74 41.28
CA LYS A 439 17.42 -22.39 41.67
C LYS A 439 17.60 -23.80 41.11
N THR A 440 16.64 -24.33 40.35
CA THR A 440 16.75 -25.64 39.70
C THR A 440 15.98 -25.67 38.39
N GLU A 441 16.47 -24.97 37.37
CA GLU A 441 16.48 -25.31 35.94
C GLU A 441 16.81 -24.04 35.15
N ASP A 442 17.90 -24.08 34.38
CA ASP A 442 18.32 -23.13 33.34
C ASP A 442 18.21 -21.62 33.66
N LYS A 443 19.25 -21.11 34.34
CA LYS A 443 19.57 -19.68 34.37
C LYS A 443 19.94 -19.16 32.98
N GLU A 444 18.95 -18.79 32.17
CA GLU A 444 19.08 -17.69 31.20
C GLU A 444 18.53 -16.42 31.85
N SER A 445 19.45 -15.60 32.38
CA SER A 445 19.09 -14.34 33.02
C SER A 445 18.49 -13.37 32.00
N PHE A 446 17.30 -12.83 32.31
CA PHE A 446 16.79 -11.60 31.72
C PHE A 446 17.79 -10.45 31.94
N GLY A 447 18.55 -10.12 30.91
CA GLY A 447 19.45 -8.97 30.86
C GLY A 447 19.92 -8.75 29.42
N ASP A 448 19.61 -7.56 28.89
CA ASP A 448 20.14 -6.94 27.68
C ASP A 448 20.13 -7.77 26.39
N TRP A 449 19.32 -7.31 25.42
CA TRP A 449 19.26 -7.80 24.05
C TRP A 449 20.63 -7.75 23.35
N LEU A 450 21.39 -8.85 23.43
CA LEU A 450 22.55 -9.18 22.60
C LEU A 450 22.45 -10.68 22.19
N PRO A 451 22.85 -11.04 20.96
CA PRO A 451 22.46 -12.29 20.33
C PRO A 451 23.33 -13.45 20.79
N LEU A 452 22.72 -14.50 21.35
CA LEU A 452 23.38 -15.79 21.60
C LEU A 452 23.01 -16.81 20.53
N LEU A 453 24.05 -17.36 19.91
CA LEU A 453 24.00 -18.46 18.93
C LEU A 453 23.26 -19.69 19.51
N PRO A 454 22.53 -20.48 18.70
CA PRO A 454 21.70 -21.57 19.20
C PRO A 454 22.53 -22.79 19.65
N PRO A 455 22.19 -23.44 20.78
CA PRO A 455 22.85 -24.64 21.25
C PRO A 455 22.40 -25.90 20.49
N LYS A 456 23.33 -26.84 20.31
CA LYS A 456 23.17 -28.13 19.61
C LYS A 456 22.50 -29.20 20.49
N THR A 457 21.18 -29.15 20.64
CA THR A 457 20.31 -30.32 20.93
C THR A 457 18.95 -30.06 20.27
N ARG A 458 18.11 -31.09 20.05
CA ARG A 458 16.78 -30.96 19.40
C ARG A 458 15.79 -30.21 20.33
N SER A 459 16.06 -28.92 20.55
CA SER A 459 15.41 -28.01 21.50
C SER A 459 14.29 -27.17 20.88
N THR A 460 14.07 -27.33 19.58
CA THR A 460 13.11 -26.56 18.76
C THR A 460 11.97 -27.44 18.26
N LEU A 461 10.81 -26.82 18.05
CA LEU A 461 9.63 -27.37 17.39
C LEU A 461 9.54 -26.82 15.95
N LYS A 462 8.98 -27.59 15.04
CA LYS A 462 8.60 -27.18 13.68
C LYS A 462 7.09 -26.99 13.57
N ALA A 463 6.66 -25.79 13.21
CA ALA A 463 5.26 -25.45 13.04
C ALA A 463 4.94 -25.17 11.58
N LEU A 464 4.02 -25.93 10.98
CA LEU A 464 3.51 -25.64 9.64
C LEU A 464 2.39 -24.60 9.75
N HIS A 465 2.35 -23.63 8.85
CA HIS A 465 1.27 -22.65 8.74
C HIS A 465 0.69 -22.68 7.32
N LEU A 466 -0.58 -23.05 7.26
CA LEU A 466 -1.42 -23.11 6.07
C LEU A 466 -2.53 -22.08 6.19
N THR A 467 -2.93 -21.46 5.08
CA THR A 467 -4.00 -20.46 5.11
C THR A 467 -4.60 -20.26 3.71
N ASP A 468 -5.84 -19.79 3.65
CA ASP A 468 -6.47 -19.22 2.46
C ASP A 468 -6.39 -20.18 1.25
N PHE A 469 -7.09 -21.30 1.36
CA PHE A 469 -7.08 -22.35 0.34
C PHE A 469 -7.99 -22.00 -0.82
N HIS A 470 -9.16 -21.43 -0.52
CA HIS A 470 -10.21 -21.07 -1.47
C HIS A 470 -10.40 -22.14 -2.55
N LEU A 471 -10.95 -23.29 -2.14
CA LEU A 471 -11.20 -24.41 -3.03
C LEU A 471 -12.37 -24.09 -3.97
N ASP A 472 -12.06 -23.92 -5.26
CA ASP A 472 -13.07 -23.81 -6.31
C ASP A 472 -13.33 -25.17 -6.98
N LEU A 473 -14.45 -25.79 -6.61
CA LEU A 473 -14.92 -27.02 -7.24
C LEU A 473 -15.45 -26.80 -8.67
N ASN A 474 -15.67 -25.56 -9.09
CA ASN A 474 -16.13 -25.19 -10.42
C ASN A 474 -14.99 -24.74 -11.35
N TYR A 475 -13.74 -24.77 -10.89
CA TYR A 475 -12.59 -24.36 -11.69
C TYR A 475 -12.45 -25.21 -12.96
N VAL A 476 -12.40 -24.55 -14.11
CA VAL A 476 -12.28 -25.19 -15.42
C VAL A 476 -11.04 -24.68 -16.16
N GLU A 477 -10.11 -25.60 -16.42
CA GLU A 477 -8.95 -25.33 -17.27
C GLU A 477 -9.38 -24.89 -18.68
N GLY A 478 -8.64 -23.95 -19.27
CA GLY A 478 -8.91 -23.40 -20.59
C GLY A 478 -10.05 -22.37 -20.63
N SER A 479 -10.74 -22.13 -19.51
CA SER A 479 -11.68 -20.99 -19.38
C SER A 479 -10.91 -19.66 -19.27
N TYR A 480 -11.59 -18.53 -19.08
CA TYR A 480 -10.91 -17.23 -19.00
C TYR A 480 -10.40 -16.95 -17.57
N ALA A 481 -9.13 -16.55 -17.46
CA ALA A 481 -8.54 -16.14 -16.18
C ALA A 481 -8.98 -14.72 -15.72
N TYR A 482 -9.45 -13.90 -16.67
CA TYR A 482 -10.06 -12.60 -16.44
C TYR A 482 -11.41 -12.51 -17.14
N CYS A 483 -12.39 -11.94 -16.46
CA CYS A 483 -13.78 -11.88 -16.88
C CYS A 483 -14.47 -10.65 -16.27
N GLN A 484 -15.78 -10.49 -16.52
CA GLN A 484 -16.57 -9.38 -15.96
C GLN A 484 -17.03 -9.60 -14.52
N GLU A 485 -16.76 -10.76 -13.94
CA GLU A 485 -17.22 -11.12 -12.59
C GLU A 485 -16.04 -11.16 -11.61
N PRO A 486 -16.28 -11.03 -10.29
CA PRO A 486 -15.21 -11.02 -9.29
C PRO A 486 -14.40 -12.32 -9.19
N LEU A 487 -14.95 -13.46 -9.63
CA LEU A 487 -14.28 -14.76 -9.70
C LEU A 487 -14.46 -15.34 -11.11
N CYS A 488 -13.33 -15.68 -11.71
CA CYS A 488 -13.20 -16.18 -13.06
C CYS A 488 -12.89 -17.69 -13.09
N CYS A 489 -12.24 -18.18 -14.15
CA CYS A 489 -11.82 -19.57 -14.30
C CYS A 489 -12.97 -20.63 -14.28
N MET A 490 -14.19 -20.27 -14.71
CA MET A 490 -15.37 -21.17 -14.79
C MET A 490 -16.05 -21.12 -16.18
N ILE A 491 -16.97 -22.07 -16.46
CA ILE A 491 -17.61 -22.29 -17.79
C ILE A 491 -18.46 -21.11 -18.31
N ASN A 492 -18.91 -20.17 -17.47
CA ASN A 492 -19.95 -19.17 -17.83
C ASN A 492 -19.51 -17.70 -17.74
N ASN A 493 -18.21 -17.42 -17.74
CA ASN A 493 -17.74 -16.06 -17.52
C ASN A 493 -17.66 -15.27 -18.83
N ASN A 494 -18.51 -14.25 -18.95
CA ASN A 494 -18.59 -13.42 -20.16
C ASN A 494 -17.26 -12.70 -20.47
N ARG A 495 -16.99 -12.61 -21.78
CA ARG A 495 -15.71 -12.29 -22.42
C ARG A 495 -15.31 -10.82 -22.22
N THR A 496 -14.14 -10.55 -21.65
CA THR A 496 -13.56 -9.18 -21.61
C THR A 496 -12.25 -9.03 -22.36
N ASP A 497 -11.35 -10.02 -22.34
CA ASP A 497 -10.04 -9.87 -22.97
C ASP A 497 -9.53 -11.17 -23.63
N GLN A 498 -8.83 -11.03 -24.76
CA GLN A 498 -8.63 -12.11 -25.74
C GLN A 498 -7.40 -13.00 -25.54
N SER A 499 -6.65 -12.96 -24.42
CA SER A 499 -5.33 -13.61 -24.40
C SER A 499 -4.93 -14.49 -23.20
N THR A 500 -5.68 -14.54 -22.09
CA THR A 500 -5.23 -15.29 -20.90
C THR A 500 -6.24 -16.36 -20.48
N PHE A 501 -5.86 -17.62 -20.66
CA PHE A 501 -6.67 -18.79 -20.32
C PHE A 501 -6.26 -19.39 -18.98
N ALA A 502 -7.22 -20.04 -18.34
CA ALA A 502 -7.07 -20.70 -17.07
C ALA A 502 -6.11 -21.90 -17.21
N GLY A 503 -4.98 -21.88 -16.52
CA GLY A 503 -4.00 -22.96 -16.51
C GLY A 503 -4.49 -24.19 -15.74
N HIS A 504 -3.80 -25.32 -15.95
CA HIS A 504 -4.12 -26.57 -15.27
C HIS A 504 -3.98 -26.47 -13.75
N TRP A 505 -2.93 -25.85 -13.23
CA TRP A 505 -2.66 -25.79 -11.77
C TRP A 505 -3.25 -24.58 -11.06
N GLY A 506 -3.93 -23.70 -11.78
CA GLY A 506 -4.34 -22.38 -11.31
C GLY A 506 -3.88 -21.31 -12.29
N SER A 507 -4.27 -20.05 -12.05
CA SER A 507 -3.96 -18.94 -12.96
C SER A 507 -3.68 -17.64 -12.23
N TYR A 508 -2.80 -16.82 -12.79
CA TYR A 508 -2.79 -15.40 -12.44
C TYR A 508 -4.03 -14.75 -13.06
N GLY A 509 -4.90 -14.25 -12.20
CA GLY A 509 -6.15 -13.59 -12.51
C GLY A 509 -7.07 -13.63 -11.31
N ASN A 510 -8.35 -13.38 -11.55
CA ASN A 510 -9.39 -13.43 -10.53
C ASN A 510 -9.79 -14.89 -10.30
N CYS A 511 -8.85 -15.77 -9.96
CA CYS A 511 -9.07 -17.20 -9.93
C CYS A 511 -8.59 -17.82 -8.62
N ASP A 512 -9.44 -18.71 -8.12
CA ASP A 512 -9.16 -19.61 -7.01
C ASP A 512 -8.58 -20.94 -7.49
N LEU A 513 -8.33 -21.87 -6.57
CA LEU A 513 -7.63 -23.12 -6.90
C LEU A 513 -8.55 -24.30 -7.18
N PRO A 514 -8.24 -25.12 -8.20
CA PRO A 514 -8.90 -26.39 -8.39
C PRO A 514 -8.48 -27.42 -7.33
N LEU A 515 -9.35 -28.40 -7.07
CA LEU A 515 -9.10 -29.48 -6.10
C LEU A 515 -7.76 -30.19 -6.30
N ARG A 516 -7.37 -30.44 -7.55
CA ARG A 516 -6.10 -31.10 -7.90
C ARG A 516 -4.87 -30.36 -7.39
N THR A 517 -4.84 -29.03 -7.48
CA THR A 517 -3.70 -28.24 -6.99
C THR A 517 -3.60 -28.33 -5.48
N ILE A 518 -4.73 -28.26 -4.78
CA ILE A 518 -4.77 -28.39 -3.32
C ILE A 518 -4.32 -29.80 -2.91
N GLU A 519 -4.84 -30.86 -3.53
CA GLU A 519 -4.47 -32.24 -3.19
C GLU A 519 -2.98 -32.53 -3.44
N THR A 520 -2.44 -32.11 -4.59
CA THR A 520 -1.01 -32.27 -4.91
C THR A 520 -0.14 -31.45 -3.97
N SER A 521 -0.58 -30.25 -3.59
CA SER A 521 0.12 -29.41 -2.60
C SER A 521 0.16 -30.07 -1.22
N LEU A 522 -0.97 -30.60 -0.76
CA LEU A 522 -1.05 -31.32 0.51
C LEU A 522 -0.21 -32.60 0.50
N THR A 523 -0.12 -33.29 -0.64
CA THR A 523 0.76 -34.45 -0.82
C THR A 523 2.22 -34.06 -0.59
N TYR A 524 2.71 -33.04 -1.31
CA TYR A 524 4.07 -32.53 -1.15
C TYR A 524 4.35 -32.07 0.30
N ILE A 525 3.44 -31.29 0.89
CA ILE A 525 3.60 -30.78 2.25
C ILE A 525 3.68 -31.94 3.25
N ASN A 526 2.85 -32.97 3.10
CA ASN A 526 2.87 -34.13 3.98
C ASN A 526 4.19 -34.93 3.86
N GLU A 527 4.77 -35.03 2.66
CA GLU A 527 6.05 -35.71 2.40
C GLU A 527 7.26 -35.04 3.07
N LEU A 528 7.19 -33.73 3.36
CA LEU A 528 8.23 -33.06 4.15
C LEU A 528 8.38 -33.69 5.55
N HIS A 529 7.29 -34.27 6.08
CA HIS A 529 7.17 -34.94 7.38
C HIS A 529 7.72 -34.12 8.58
N ASN A 530 7.52 -34.62 9.81
CA ASN A 530 8.15 -34.10 11.03
C ASN A 530 7.73 -32.68 11.48
N PHE A 531 6.46 -32.30 11.29
CA PHE A 531 5.89 -31.13 11.97
C PHE A 531 5.46 -31.51 13.39
N ASP A 532 5.77 -30.65 14.36
CA ASP A 532 5.31 -30.84 15.75
C ASP A 532 3.87 -30.37 15.92
N TYR A 533 3.47 -29.33 15.19
CA TYR A 533 2.09 -28.85 15.13
C TYR A 533 1.81 -28.12 13.81
N ILE A 534 0.54 -28.03 13.45
CA ILE A 534 0.06 -27.42 12.21
C ILE A 534 -0.98 -26.35 12.57
N MET A 535 -0.81 -25.16 12.04
CA MET A 535 -1.75 -24.04 12.13
C MET A 535 -2.44 -23.90 10.79
N TYR A 536 -3.77 -23.89 10.78
CA TYR A 536 -4.56 -23.63 9.58
C TYR A 536 -5.46 -22.43 9.82
N THR A 537 -5.20 -21.28 9.18
CA THR A 537 -5.86 -20.02 9.52
C THR A 537 -7.10 -19.70 8.68
N GLY A 538 -7.83 -20.70 8.17
CA GLY A 538 -9.15 -20.51 7.58
C GLY A 538 -9.17 -20.21 6.07
N ASP A 539 -10.34 -19.76 5.59
CA ASP A 539 -10.68 -19.48 4.20
C ASP A 539 -10.61 -20.70 3.27
N ILE A 540 -11.63 -21.54 3.43
CA ILE A 540 -11.89 -22.77 2.68
C ILE A 540 -12.64 -22.47 1.38
N LEU A 541 -13.61 -21.56 1.42
CA LEU A 541 -14.57 -21.35 0.33
C LEU A 541 -14.04 -20.38 -0.72
N PRO A 542 -14.41 -20.55 -2.01
CA PRO A 542 -13.93 -19.67 -3.06
C PRO A 542 -14.59 -18.28 -2.98
N HIS A 543 -14.08 -17.32 -3.75
CA HIS A 543 -14.62 -15.97 -3.89
C HIS A 543 -15.93 -15.90 -4.69
N LEU A 544 -16.63 -17.03 -4.89
CA LEU A 544 -17.93 -17.14 -5.57
C LEU A 544 -19.09 -16.72 -4.65
N ILE A 545 -18.98 -15.55 -4.05
CA ILE A 545 -19.79 -15.16 -2.89
C ILE A 545 -21.26 -14.87 -3.24
N TRP A 546 -21.56 -14.48 -4.49
CA TRP A 546 -22.92 -14.17 -4.94
C TRP A 546 -23.74 -15.41 -5.33
N LYS A 547 -23.09 -16.56 -5.52
CA LYS A 547 -23.76 -17.86 -5.76
C LYS A 547 -23.62 -18.82 -4.58
N ALA A 548 -23.16 -18.32 -3.43
CA ALA A 548 -22.95 -19.12 -2.24
C ALA A 548 -24.28 -19.67 -1.68
N SER A 549 -24.25 -20.88 -1.12
CA SER A 549 -25.39 -21.50 -0.46
C SER A 549 -24.90 -22.47 0.61
N GLU A 550 -25.70 -22.69 1.65
CA GLU A 550 -25.34 -23.58 2.75
C GLU A 550 -24.95 -25.00 2.26
N PRO A 551 -25.70 -25.66 1.36
CA PRO A 551 -25.30 -26.98 0.85
C PRO A 551 -23.95 -26.97 0.11
N ASN A 552 -23.66 -25.92 -0.66
CA ASN A 552 -22.39 -25.80 -1.36
C ASN A 552 -21.24 -25.54 -0.38
N ASN A 553 -21.43 -24.68 0.62
CA ASN A 553 -20.46 -24.42 1.67
C ASN A 553 -20.12 -25.70 2.45
N VAL A 554 -21.13 -26.49 2.81
CA VAL A 554 -20.96 -27.80 3.47
C VAL A 554 -20.20 -28.78 2.58
N LEU A 555 -20.47 -28.81 1.27
CA LEU A 555 -19.77 -29.68 0.33
C LEU A 555 -18.27 -29.34 0.23
N VAL A 556 -17.94 -28.07 0.03
CA VAL A 556 -16.55 -27.61 -0.12
C VAL A 556 -15.77 -27.82 1.19
N THR A 557 -16.35 -27.43 2.33
CA THR A 557 -15.72 -27.65 3.65
C THR A 557 -15.52 -29.13 3.96
N SER A 558 -16.50 -29.99 3.63
CA SER A 558 -16.38 -31.45 3.83
C SER A 558 -15.30 -32.07 2.92
N THR A 559 -15.13 -31.53 1.72
CA THR A 559 -14.08 -31.95 0.79
C THR A 559 -12.69 -31.66 1.36
N LEU A 560 -12.43 -30.42 1.81
CA LEU A 560 -11.16 -30.10 2.46
C LEU A 560 -10.97 -30.83 3.78
N ALA A 561 -12.01 -31.00 4.59
CA ALA A 561 -11.94 -31.78 5.82
C ALA A 561 -11.48 -33.22 5.52
N THR A 562 -11.99 -33.85 4.45
CA THR A 562 -11.57 -35.19 4.04
C THR A 562 -10.09 -35.23 3.64
N LEU A 563 -9.60 -34.20 2.92
CA LEU A 563 -8.17 -34.10 2.59
C LEU A 563 -7.31 -33.89 3.84
N PHE A 564 -7.72 -33.01 4.76
CA PHE A 564 -7.02 -32.82 6.03
C PHE A 564 -6.98 -34.10 6.87
N GLN A 565 -8.06 -34.89 6.87
CA GLN A 565 -8.05 -36.20 7.50
C GLN A 565 -7.06 -37.16 6.84
N LYS A 566 -7.05 -37.22 5.50
CA LYS A 566 -6.14 -38.07 4.71
C LYS A 566 -4.67 -37.74 4.96
N TYR A 567 -4.29 -36.46 4.92
CA TYR A 567 -2.88 -36.04 4.98
C TYR A 567 -2.42 -35.67 6.39
N PHE A 568 -3.31 -35.13 7.23
CA PHE A 568 -2.95 -34.61 8.56
C PHE A 568 -3.67 -35.29 9.73
N GLY A 569 -4.49 -36.33 9.49
CA GLY A 569 -5.23 -37.03 10.55
C GLY A 569 -4.34 -37.68 11.62
N SER A 570 -3.07 -37.97 11.30
CA SER A 570 -2.08 -38.47 12.25
C SER A 570 -1.49 -37.40 13.18
N TYR A 571 -1.65 -36.12 12.85
CA TYR A 571 -1.17 -35.01 13.67
C TYR A 571 -2.22 -34.65 14.72
N GLU A 572 -1.95 -34.96 15.98
CA GLU A 572 -2.81 -34.57 17.09
C GLU A 572 -2.93 -33.04 17.19
N LEU A 573 -1.84 -32.31 16.92
CA LEU A 573 -1.75 -30.86 17.04
C LEU A 573 -2.02 -30.12 15.72
N PHE A 574 -3.17 -30.38 15.09
CA PHE A 574 -3.72 -29.52 14.03
C PHE A 574 -4.63 -28.45 14.64
N LEU A 575 -4.44 -27.19 14.26
CA LEU A 575 -5.06 -26.02 14.89
C LEU A 575 -5.82 -25.16 13.86
N PRO A 576 -7.05 -25.54 13.46
CA PRO A 576 -7.84 -24.80 12.50
C PRO A 576 -8.52 -23.56 13.12
N ALA A 577 -8.40 -22.41 12.47
CA ALA A 577 -9.18 -21.19 12.74
C ALA A 577 -10.27 -21.00 11.68
N VAL A 578 -11.30 -20.23 12.04
CA VAL A 578 -12.40 -19.86 11.13
C VAL A 578 -12.00 -18.59 10.37
N GLY A 579 -12.06 -18.63 9.04
CA GLY A 579 -11.84 -17.48 8.16
C GLY A 579 -13.12 -16.69 7.91
N ASN A 580 -13.05 -15.67 7.06
CA ASN A 580 -14.21 -14.81 6.80
C ASN A 580 -15.13 -15.40 5.72
N HIS A 581 -14.59 -16.26 4.84
CA HIS A 581 -15.33 -16.91 3.76
C HIS A 581 -16.27 -18.02 4.23
N GLU A 582 -16.11 -18.58 5.44
CA GLU A 582 -16.96 -19.68 5.91
C GLU A 582 -18.43 -19.31 6.18
N SER A 583 -18.73 -18.05 6.51
CA SER A 583 -20.10 -17.62 6.81
C SER A 583 -20.95 -17.48 5.54
N LEU A 584 -22.27 -17.51 5.72
CA LEU A 584 -23.22 -17.22 4.64
C LEU A 584 -24.13 -16.04 5.02
N PRO A 585 -24.03 -14.90 4.32
CA PRO A 585 -23.01 -14.57 3.33
C PRO A 585 -21.63 -14.33 3.97
N VAL A 586 -20.60 -14.16 3.13
CA VAL A 586 -19.21 -13.90 3.55
C VAL A 586 -19.14 -12.70 4.51
N ASN A 587 -18.24 -12.75 5.50
CA ASN A 587 -18.02 -11.76 6.57
C ASN A 587 -19.14 -11.62 7.62
N MET A 588 -20.33 -12.19 7.41
CA MET A 588 -21.48 -11.97 8.28
C MET A 588 -21.51 -12.96 9.45
N PHE A 589 -20.91 -12.57 10.58
CA PHE A 589 -20.85 -13.36 11.81
C PHE A 589 -21.73 -12.76 12.92
N PRO A 590 -23.00 -13.21 13.06
CA PRO A 590 -23.95 -12.67 14.02
C PRO A 590 -23.54 -12.91 15.48
N PRO A 591 -23.99 -12.07 16.43
CA PRO A 591 -23.64 -12.22 17.84
C PRO A 591 -24.30 -13.48 18.40
N PRO A 592 -23.54 -14.48 18.90
CA PRO A 592 -24.10 -15.75 19.35
C PRO A 592 -25.08 -15.64 20.52
N SER A 593 -24.98 -14.54 21.29
CA SER A 593 -25.88 -14.25 22.42
C SER A 593 -27.26 -13.75 22.00
N GLU A 594 -27.44 -13.31 20.75
CA GLU A 594 -28.65 -12.65 20.29
C GLU A 594 -29.50 -13.60 19.46
N ARG A 595 -30.78 -13.74 19.81
CA ARG A 595 -31.72 -14.52 19.01
C ARG A 595 -31.99 -13.76 17.70
N ASN A 596 -31.63 -14.38 16.58
CA ASN A 596 -31.83 -13.83 15.25
C ASN A 596 -32.11 -14.99 14.27
N PRO A 597 -32.77 -14.73 13.12
CA PRO A 597 -33.14 -15.79 12.18
C PRO A 597 -31.98 -16.23 11.27
N PHE A 598 -30.79 -15.65 11.42
CA PHE A 598 -29.62 -15.84 10.54
C PHE A 598 -28.42 -16.39 11.31
N ASP A 599 -28.65 -17.16 12.38
CA ASP A 599 -27.55 -17.68 13.20
C ASP A 599 -26.62 -18.64 12.43
N LEU A 600 -25.36 -18.73 12.88
CA LEU A 600 -24.35 -19.61 12.29
C LEU A 600 -24.19 -20.92 13.07
N LYS A 601 -25.24 -21.38 13.76
CA LYS A 601 -25.16 -22.63 14.51
C LYS A 601 -24.85 -23.81 13.59
N TRP A 602 -25.49 -23.84 12.41
CA TRP A 602 -25.24 -24.86 11.39
C TRP A 602 -23.75 -24.92 10.99
N LEU A 603 -23.10 -23.76 10.87
CA LEU A 603 -21.70 -23.66 10.46
C LEU A 603 -20.78 -24.21 11.55
N TYR A 604 -20.91 -23.72 12.79
CA TYR A 604 -20.05 -24.17 13.88
C TYR A 604 -20.28 -25.65 14.23
N GLU A 605 -21.49 -26.17 14.09
CA GLU A 605 -21.76 -27.60 14.25
C GLU A 605 -21.13 -28.43 13.13
N THR A 606 -21.20 -27.96 11.88
CA THR A 606 -20.55 -28.61 10.73
C THR A 606 -19.04 -28.66 10.88
N LEU A 607 -18.41 -27.50 11.14
CA LEU A 607 -16.96 -27.40 11.35
C LEU A 607 -16.51 -28.22 12.56
N TYR A 608 -17.30 -28.25 13.64
CA TYR A 608 -17.01 -29.08 14.80
C TYR A 608 -16.98 -30.55 14.42
N GLU A 609 -17.99 -31.07 13.70
CA GLU A 609 -18.01 -32.48 13.31
C GLU A 609 -16.85 -32.86 12.39
N GLN A 610 -16.45 -31.95 11.50
CA GLN A 610 -15.31 -32.11 10.61
C GLN A 610 -13.96 -32.07 11.35
N TRP A 611 -13.85 -31.27 12.42
CA TRP A 611 -12.60 -31.04 13.16
C TRP A 611 -12.55 -31.67 14.55
N LYS A 612 -13.55 -32.47 14.93
CA LYS A 612 -13.75 -32.95 16.32
C LYS A 612 -12.56 -33.64 16.96
N GLN A 613 -11.71 -34.31 16.17
CA GLN A 613 -10.50 -34.94 16.70
C GLN A 613 -9.44 -33.93 17.15
N TRP A 614 -9.48 -32.71 16.59
CA TRP A 614 -8.51 -31.67 16.85
C TRP A 614 -9.01 -30.64 17.86
N ILE A 615 -10.32 -30.51 18.06
CA ILE A 615 -10.92 -29.61 19.05
C ILE A 615 -10.97 -30.31 20.42
N PRO A 616 -10.29 -29.79 21.46
CA PRO A 616 -10.30 -30.40 22.79
C PRO A 616 -11.70 -30.42 23.43
N GLU A 617 -12.00 -31.45 24.22
CA GLU A 617 -13.32 -31.63 24.86
C GLU A 617 -13.73 -30.44 25.74
N ASN A 618 -12.79 -29.87 26.49
CA ASN A 618 -13.02 -28.69 27.33
C ASN A 618 -13.26 -27.39 26.54
N SER A 619 -12.98 -27.41 25.23
CA SER A 619 -13.13 -26.28 24.32
C SER A 619 -14.37 -26.39 23.41
N VAL A 620 -15.09 -27.53 23.42
CA VAL A 620 -16.27 -27.75 22.55
C VAL A 620 -17.33 -26.67 22.74
N LYS A 621 -17.55 -26.24 23.99
CA LYS A 621 -18.54 -25.21 24.31
C LYS A 621 -18.19 -23.85 23.70
N SER A 622 -16.94 -23.40 23.79
CA SER A 622 -16.53 -22.12 23.21
C SER A 622 -16.49 -22.19 21.68
N PHE A 623 -16.06 -23.33 21.14
CA PHE A 623 -16.04 -23.57 19.70
C PHE A 623 -17.46 -23.50 19.09
N LYS A 624 -18.42 -24.23 19.65
CA LYS A 624 -19.81 -24.17 19.19
C LYS A 624 -20.50 -22.83 19.47
N TYR A 625 -19.99 -22.06 20.43
CA TYR A 625 -20.52 -20.74 20.74
C TYR A 625 -20.07 -19.68 19.74
N GLY A 626 -18.79 -19.67 19.34
CA GLY A 626 -18.28 -18.61 18.47
C GLY A 626 -17.05 -18.96 17.64
N GLY A 627 -16.72 -20.25 17.47
CA GLY A 627 -15.62 -20.71 16.62
C GLY A 627 -14.22 -20.50 17.20
N TYR A 628 -14.09 -20.24 18.51
CA TYR A 628 -12.81 -20.01 19.17
C TYR A 628 -12.54 -21.02 20.30
N TYR A 629 -11.27 -21.34 20.55
CA TYR A 629 -10.89 -22.37 21.51
C TYR A 629 -9.42 -22.27 21.95
N VAL A 630 -9.05 -23.08 22.94
CA VAL A 630 -7.66 -23.26 23.38
C VAL A 630 -7.19 -24.70 23.23
N LYS A 631 -5.89 -24.90 23.00
CA LYS A 631 -5.25 -26.22 22.99
C LYS A 631 -3.79 -26.12 23.47
N ASN A 632 -3.34 -27.05 24.29
CA ASN A 632 -1.93 -27.10 24.70
C ASN A 632 -1.07 -27.69 23.57
N ILE A 633 0.01 -27.01 23.21
CA ILE A 633 1.03 -27.51 22.27
C ILE A 633 2.08 -28.30 23.05
N THR A 634 2.58 -27.71 24.14
CA THR A 634 3.48 -28.37 25.09
C THR A 634 2.96 -28.14 26.51
N ARG A 635 3.69 -28.63 27.53
CA ARG A 635 3.38 -28.27 28.92
C ARG A 635 3.48 -26.77 29.17
N SER A 636 4.40 -26.08 28.50
CA SER A 636 4.72 -24.66 28.69
C SER A 636 4.20 -23.75 27.58
N LEU A 637 3.57 -24.27 26.53
CA LEU A 637 3.04 -23.50 25.39
C LEU A 637 1.60 -23.90 25.06
N LYS A 638 0.73 -22.89 24.97
CA LYS A 638 -0.69 -23.01 24.64
C LYS A 638 -1.00 -22.23 23.36
N ALA A 639 -1.82 -22.81 22.49
CA ALA A 639 -2.47 -22.10 21.40
C ALA A 639 -3.81 -21.53 21.89
N ILE A 640 -4.05 -20.25 21.62
CA ILE A 640 -5.37 -19.63 21.69
C ILE A 640 -5.79 -19.33 20.25
N VAL A 641 -6.80 -20.06 19.77
CA VAL A 641 -7.34 -19.92 18.42
C VAL A 641 -8.58 -19.05 18.48
N MET A 642 -8.52 -17.90 17.82
CA MET A 642 -9.52 -16.84 17.83
C MET A 642 -10.36 -16.87 16.57
N ASN A 643 -11.63 -16.48 16.70
CA ASN A 643 -12.47 -16.11 15.57
C ASN A 643 -12.41 -14.58 15.38
N THR A 644 -11.45 -14.13 14.58
CA THR A 644 -11.18 -12.70 14.34
C THR A 644 -12.25 -12.01 13.50
N ASN A 645 -13.21 -12.74 12.93
CA ASN A 645 -14.33 -12.13 12.20
C ASN A 645 -15.22 -11.25 13.08
N PHE A 646 -15.15 -11.41 14.41
CA PHE A 646 -15.83 -10.53 15.36
C PHE A 646 -15.22 -9.12 15.43
N CYS A 647 -13.99 -8.92 14.96
CA CYS A 647 -13.42 -7.57 14.84
C CYS A 647 -13.75 -6.92 13.49
N ALA A 648 -14.04 -7.72 12.46
CA ALA A 648 -13.97 -7.31 11.07
C ALA A 648 -14.95 -6.17 10.75
N ARG A 649 -14.49 -5.11 10.08
CA ARG A 649 -15.36 -3.98 9.69
C ARG A 649 -16.49 -4.39 8.76
N LEU A 650 -16.26 -5.43 7.95
CA LEU A 650 -17.25 -6.01 7.04
C LEU A 650 -18.27 -6.91 7.74
N ASN A 651 -18.10 -7.20 9.04
CA ASN A 651 -19.10 -7.89 9.83
C ASN A 651 -20.17 -6.90 10.32
N PHE A 652 -21.17 -6.63 9.47
CA PHE A 652 -22.20 -5.61 9.75
C PHE A 652 -23.08 -5.93 10.97
N TRP A 653 -23.03 -7.15 11.50
CA TRP A 653 -23.69 -7.50 12.75
C TRP A 653 -23.22 -6.68 13.96
N GLN A 654 -22.03 -6.07 13.88
CA GLN A 654 -21.56 -5.11 14.88
C GLN A 654 -22.46 -3.87 14.99
N LEU A 655 -23.24 -3.54 13.97
CA LEU A 655 -24.21 -2.45 14.02
C LEU A 655 -25.43 -2.79 14.86
N LEU A 656 -25.73 -4.08 15.05
CA LEU A 656 -26.76 -4.53 15.98
C LEU A 656 -26.21 -4.56 17.42
N LYS A 657 -25.01 -5.11 17.60
CA LYS A 657 -24.36 -5.26 18.90
C LYS A 657 -22.86 -4.96 18.80
N PRO A 658 -22.44 -3.71 19.09
CA PRO A 658 -21.04 -3.29 18.92
C PRO A 658 -20.10 -3.78 20.03
N ASN A 659 -20.65 -4.30 21.13
CA ASN A 659 -19.88 -4.66 22.31
C ASN A 659 -19.43 -6.11 22.26
N ASP A 660 -18.11 -6.33 22.22
CA ASP A 660 -17.40 -7.63 22.26
C ASP A 660 -18.22 -8.80 21.70
N ILE A 661 -18.42 -8.82 20.37
CA ILE A 661 -19.21 -9.87 19.71
C ILE A 661 -18.61 -11.24 20.07
N GLY A 662 -19.47 -12.15 20.52
CA GLY A 662 -19.04 -13.47 21.00
C GLY A 662 -18.32 -13.45 22.35
N ARG A 663 -18.28 -12.32 23.08
CA ARG A 663 -17.53 -12.16 24.35
C ARG A 663 -16.08 -12.65 24.23
N GLN A 664 -15.48 -12.49 23.04
CA GLN A 664 -14.21 -13.12 22.72
C GLN A 664 -13.04 -12.41 23.37
N LEU A 665 -13.04 -11.08 23.48
CA LEU A 665 -11.93 -10.36 24.12
C LEU A 665 -11.93 -10.56 25.64
N GLU A 666 -13.10 -10.63 26.28
CA GLU A 666 -13.23 -11.04 27.69
C GLU A 666 -12.71 -12.47 27.92
N TRP A 667 -13.11 -13.41 27.05
CA TRP A 667 -12.61 -14.77 27.08
C TRP A 667 -11.09 -14.83 26.86
N LEU A 668 -10.56 -14.08 25.90
CA LEU A 668 -9.13 -14.02 25.58
C LEU A 668 -8.31 -13.53 26.79
N ALA A 669 -8.72 -12.44 27.43
CA ALA A 669 -8.07 -11.92 28.62
C ALA A 669 -8.07 -12.95 29.76
N THR A 670 -9.18 -13.68 29.91
CA THR A 670 -9.32 -14.76 30.90
C THR A 670 -8.36 -15.93 30.62
N GLU A 671 -8.26 -16.38 29.36
CA GLU A 671 -7.37 -17.49 28.99
C GLU A 671 -5.89 -17.11 29.06
N LEU A 672 -5.54 -15.86 28.73
CA LEU A 672 -4.19 -15.32 28.94
C LEU A 672 -3.83 -15.23 30.42
N GLN A 673 -4.76 -14.79 31.27
CA GLN A 673 -4.52 -14.78 32.71
C GLN A 673 -4.29 -16.19 33.26
N LYS A 674 -5.08 -17.17 32.84
CA LYS A 674 -4.89 -18.59 33.21
C LYS A 674 -3.53 -19.11 32.75
N ALA A 675 -3.08 -18.74 31.56
CA ALA A 675 -1.77 -19.11 31.05
C ALA A 675 -0.64 -18.50 31.89
N GLU A 676 -0.72 -17.19 32.19
CA GLU A 676 0.22 -16.49 33.06
C GLU A 676 0.30 -17.11 34.47
N ASP A 677 -0.85 -17.35 35.11
CA ASP A 677 -0.94 -17.97 36.44
C ASP A 677 -0.41 -19.42 36.44
N SER A 678 -0.45 -20.10 35.30
CA SER A 678 0.06 -21.47 35.12
C SER A 678 1.49 -21.50 34.56
N HIS A 679 2.17 -20.36 34.45
CA HIS A 679 3.50 -20.20 33.85
C HIS A 679 3.61 -20.78 32.41
N GLN A 680 2.53 -20.69 31.64
CA GLN A 680 2.48 -21.06 30.23
C GLN A 680 2.62 -19.83 29.33
N TYR A 681 3.26 -20.02 28.19
CA TYR A 681 3.32 -19.07 27.09
C TYR A 681 2.22 -19.33 26.08
N VAL A 682 1.94 -18.31 25.24
CA VAL A 682 0.82 -18.35 24.30
C VAL A 682 1.25 -18.01 22.88
N HIS A 683 0.74 -18.81 21.92
CA HIS A 683 0.61 -18.44 20.51
C HIS A 683 -0.84 -18.05 20.23
N LEU A 684 -1.04 -16.87 19.67
CA LEU A 684 -2.33 -16.42 19.16
C LEU A 684 -2.46 -16.82 17.70
N ILE A 685 -3.57 -17.44 17.34
CA ILE A 685 -3.85 -17.88 15.98
C ILE A 685 -5.23 -17.33 15.60
N GLY A 686 -5.34 -16.68 14.44
CA GLY A 686 -6.60 -16.19 13.91
C GLY A 686 -6.53 -16.08 12.40
N HIS A 687 -7.56 -15.54 11.77
CA HIS A 687 -7.58 -15.36 10.32
C HIS A 687 -7.18 -13.93 9.92
N ILE A 688 -7.95 -12.94 10.37
CA ILE A 688 -7.73 -11.52 10.10
C ILE A 688 -6.76 -10.95 11.13
N ALA A 689 -5.59 -10.48 10.69
CA ALA A 689 -4.64 -9.79 11.54
C ALA A 689 -5.24 -8.46 12.04
N PRO A 690 -5.34 -8.22 13.36
CA PRO A 690 -5.98 -7.00 13.84
C PRO A 690 -5.23 -5.73 13.49
N ASP A 691 -5.85 -4.82 12.75
CA ASP A 691 -5.34 -3.47 12.50
C ASP A 691 -6.48 -2.46 12.28
N LYS A 692 -6.13 -1.20 12.05
CA LYS A 692 -7.10 -0.10 11.87
C LYS A 692 -7.87 -0.17 10.54
N VAL A 693 -7.37 -0.95 9.58
CA VAL A 693 -7.96 -1.07 8.24
C VAL A 693 -9.03 -2.16 8.30
N GLN A 694 -8.72 -3.31 8.91
CA GLN A 694 -9.55 -4.50 8.90
C GLN A 694 -10.50 -4.60 10.09
N CYS A 695 -10.09 -4.16 11.28
CA CYS A 695 -10.88 -4.29 12.50
C CYS A 695 -11.55 -2.97 12.93
N ASN A 696 -12.66 -3.09 13.65
CA ASN A 696 -13.29 -2.00 14.38
C ASN A 696 -12.32 -1.35 15.37
N ALA A 697 -12.30 -0.02 15.41
CA ALA A 697 -11.34 0.76 16.20
C ALA A 697 -11.41 0.48 17.71
N LEU A 698 -12.60 0.28 18.27
CA LEU A 698 -12.77 -0.02 19.71
C LEU A 698 -12.36 -1.45 20.05
N TRP A 699 -12.68 -2.40 19.17
CA TRP A 699 -12.19 -3.77 19.31
C TRP A 699 -10.65 -3.79 19.29
N LEU A 700 -10.05 -3.13 18.30
CA LEU A 700 -8.59 -3.01 18.18
C LEU A 700 -7.97 -2.35 19.41
N HIS A 701 -8.58 -1.29 19.94
CA HIS A 701 -8.13 -0.63 21.15
C HIS A 701 -8.04 -1.59 22.34
N HIS A 702 -9.09 -2.40 22.58
CA HIS A 702 -9.09 -3.37 23.67
C HIS A 702 -8.13 -4.53 23.43
N TYR A 703 -8.00 -4.98 22.17
CA TYR A 703 -7.00 -5.97 21.80
C TYR A 703 -5.57 -5.49 22.10
N LEU A 704 -5.23 -4.25 21.76
CA LEU A 704 -3.93 -3.66 22.08
C LEU A 704 -3.69 -3.55 23.59
N ARG A 705 -4.72 -3.20 24.38
CA ARG A 705 -4.63 -3.22 25.86
C ARG A 705 -4.33 -4.62 26.42
N ILE A 706 -4.93 -5.67 25.82
CA ILE A 706 -4.64 -7.06 26.18
C ILE A 706 -3.20 -7.42 25.83
N LEU A 707 -2.75 -7.08 24.60
CA LEU A 707 -1.36 -7.33 24.18
C LEU A 707 -0.37 -6.65 25.12
N GLU A 708 -0.66 -5.41 25.54
CA GLU A 708 0.22 -4.64 26.43
C GLU A 708 0.28 -5.28 27.82
N ARG A 709 -0.85 -5.73 28.35
CA ARG A 709 -0.92 -6.42 29.64
C ARG A 709 -0.18 -7.76 29.64
N TYR A 710 -0.29 -8.53 28.56
CA TYR A 710 0.20 -9.92 28.49
C TYR A 710 1.40 -10.10 27.56
N ASN A 711 2.20 -9.03 27.36
CA ASN A 711 3.34 -9.03 26.45
C ASN A 711 4.45 -10.05 26.78
N GLU A 712 4.56 -10.46 28.05
CA GLU A 712 5.50 -11.49 28.50
C GLU A 712 4.96 -12.91 28.30
N THR A 713 3.63 -13.06 28.27
CA THR A 713 2.92 -14.35 28.08
C THR A 713 2.80 -14.70 26.60
N ILE A 714 2.51 -13.71 25.75
CA ILE A 714 2.33 -13.90 24.30
C ILE A 714 3.69 -13.97 23.62
N ARG A 715 3.97 -15.06 22.89
CA ARG A 715 5.26 -15.32 22.22
C ARG A 715 5.20 -15.35 20.70
N GLY A 716 4.01 -15.32 20.12
CA GLY A 716 3.80 -15.28 18.67
C GLY A 716 2.34 -15.07 18.32
N GLN A 717 2.09 -14.44 17.16
CA GLN A 717 0.76 -14.29 16.59
C GLN A 717 0.79 -14.64 15.10
N PHE A 718 -0.19 -15.42 14.64
CA PHE A 718 -0.21 -16.00 13.30
C PHE A 718 -1.58 -15.81 12.64
N PHE A 719 -1.58 -15.22 11.44
CA PHE A 719 -2.78 -14.85 10.68
C PHE A 719 -2.63 -15.12 9.17
N GLY A 720 -3.70 -14.95 8.42
CA GLY A 720 -3.76 -15.09 6.95
C GLY A 720 -4.54 -13.93 6.33
N HIS A 721 -5.58 -14.23 5.54
CA HIS A 721 -6.60 -13.31 5.00
C HIS A 721 -6.12 -12.36 3.91
N THR A 722 -4.96 -11.73 4.08
CA THR A 722 -4.48 -10.72 3.13
C THR A 722 -3.94 -11.34 1.84
N HIS A 723 -3.66 -12.66 1.87
CA HIS A 723 -3.00 -13.44 0.83
C HIS A 723 -1.54 -13.06 0.58
N PHE A 724 -1.05 -11.92 1.02
CA PHE A 724 0.33 -11.49 0.81
C PHE A 724 1.28 -11.95 1.94
N ASP A 725 2.58 -11.97 1.64
CA ASP A 725 3.62 -12.22 2.65
C ASP A 725 3.94 -10.93 3.40
N GLU A 726 3.43 -10.78 4.62
CA GLU A 726 3.64 -9.56 5.40
C GLU A 726 3.63 -9.76 6.92
N PHE A 727 3.91 -8.68 7.65
CA PHE A 727 3.90 -8.64 9.11
C PHE A 727 3.31 -7.33 9.64
N ARG A 728 2.73 -7.36 10.84
CA ARG A 728 2.30 -6.16 11.58
C ARG A 728 3.11 -6.01 12.85
N VAL A 729 3.65 -4.82 13.10
CA VAL A 729 4.31 -4.48 14.37
C VAL A 729 3.35 -3.66 15.23
N TYR A 730 2.95 -4.21 16.37
CA TYR A 730 2.12 -3.52 17.35
C TYR A 730 2.97 -2.70 18.30
N LYS A 731 2.45 -1.54 18.72
CA LYS A 731 3.13 -0.59 19.61
C LYS A 731 2.31 -0.39 20.89
N THR A 732 2.97 0.10 21.93
CA THR A 732 2.28 0.53 23.16
C THR A 732 1.33 1.70 22.89
N ALA A 733 0.30 1.86 23.72
CA ALA A 733 -0.64 2.97 23.57
C ALA A 733 -0.01 4.36 23.83
N THR A 734 1.14 4.42 24.51
CA THR A 734 1.76 5.65 24.99
C THR A 734 3.09 6.01 24.31
N GLY A 735 3.59 5.17 23.39
CA GLY A 735 4.88 5.40 22.73
C GLY A 735 5.14 4.49 21.54
N ASP A 736 6.27 4.74 20.87
CA ASP A 736 6.69 4.02 19.65
C ASP A 736 7.36 2.67 19.91
N GLU A 737 7.42 2.23 21.17
CA GLU A 737 8.05 0.98 21.57
C GLU A 737 7.32 -0.24 20.97
N PRO A 738 8.02 -1.11 20.24
CA PRO A 738 7.42 -2.27 19.59
C PRO A 738 7.10 -3.36 20.63
N LEU A 739 5.81 -3.67 20.73
CA LEU A 739 5.23 -4.54 21.75
C LEU A 739 5.12 -5.99 21.31
N SER A 740 4.66 -6.20 20.08
CA SER A 740 4.41 -7.54 19.54
C SER A 740 4.48 -7.52 18.01
N VAL A 741 4.64 -8.68 17.41
CA VAL A 741 4.63 -8.87 15.95
C VAL A 741 3.63 -9.96 15.59
N ALA A 742 2.81 -9.67 14.59
CA ALA A 742 1.94 -10.63 13.94
C ALA A 742 2.53 -11.02 12.58
N PHE A 743 2.62 -12.32 12.35
CA PHE A 743 3.06 -12.88 11.07
C PHE A 743 1.84 -13.25 10.25
N ILE A 744 1.75 -12.69 9.05
CA ILE A 744 0.70 -13.00 8.09
C ILE A 744 1.31 -13.93 7.05
N GLY A 745 0.76 -15.15 6.96
CA GLY A 745 1.14 -16.11 5.93
C GLY A 745 0.51 -15.73 4.59
N GLY A 746 1.24 -15.92 3.50
CA GLY A 746 0.63 -15.85 2.18
C GLY A 746 -0.29 -17.04 1.93
N SER A 747 -1.27 -16.84 1.05
CA SER A 747 -2.29 -17.83 0.72
C SER A 747 -1.77 -18.99 -0.11
N LEU A 748 -2.44 -20.14 0.02
CA LEU A 748 -2.31 -21.19 -0.98
C LEU A 748 -3.00 -20.76 -2.28
N THR A 749 -4.13 -20.06 -2.23
CA THR A 749 -4.83 -19.58 -3.43
C THR A 749 -3.98 -18.66 -4.30
N THR A 750 -4.30 -18.60 -5.59
CA THR A 750 -3.75 -17.63 -6.54
C THR A 750 -4.47 -16.28 -6.51
N TYR A 751 -5.62 -16.20 -5.83
CA TYR A 751 -6.43 -14.99 -5.75
C TYR A 751 -5.72 -13.88 -4.96
N GLU A 752 -5.42 -12.70 -5.50
CA GLU A 752 -5.30 -12.47 -6.94
C GLU A 752 -3.84 -12.26 -7.34
N ASN A 753 -3.48 -12.84 -8.49
CA ASN A 753 -2.21 -12.64 -9.18
C ASN A 753 -0.95 -13.01 -8.38
N VAL A 754 -1.03 -14.02 -7.51
CA VAL A 754 0.07 -14.42 -6.63
C VAL A 754 0.35 -15.93 -6.70
N ASN A 755 1.61 -16.37 -6.48
CA ASN A 755 1.97 -17.80 -6.52
C ASN A 755 1.54 -18.54 -5.25
N PRO A 756 1.03 -19.78 -5.29
CA PRO A 756 0.71 -20.53 -4.08
C PRO A 756 1.90 -20.65 -3.12
N MET A 757 1.64 -20.48 -1.82
CA MET A 757 2.67 -20.41 -0.78
C MET A 757 2.24 -21.12 0.51
N PHE A 758 3.21 -21.62 1.29
CA PHE A 758 3.03 -21.96 2.70
C PHE A 758 4.29 -21.63 3.51
N ARG A 759 4.19 -21.68 4.84
CA ARG A 759 5.31 -21.33 5.73
C ARG A 759 5.58 -22.38 6.80
N ILE A 760 6.86 -22.55 7.14
CA ILE A 760 7.31 -23.38 8.26
C ILE A 760 8.07 -22.50 9.25
N TYR A 761 7.63 -22.47 10.51
CA TYR A 761 8.32 -21.79 11.60
C TYR A 761 9.17 -22.78 12.40
N THR A 762 10.35 -22.32 12.83
CA THR A 762 11.13 -22.99 13.87
C THR A 762 10.94 -22.24 15.18
N THR A 763 10.42 -22.90 16.21
CA THR A 763 10.10 -22.28 17.50
C THR A 763 10.78 -23.02 18.65
N THR A 764 10.95 -22.39 19.82
CA THR A 764 11.34 -23.11 21.04
C THR A 764 10.14 -23.82 21.65
N LYS A 765 10.36 -24.76 22.58
CA LYS A 765 9.26 -25.40 23.34
C LYS A 765 8.38 -24.43 24.13
N ASN A 766 8.92 -23.25 24.43
CA ASN A 766 8.24 -22.14 25.12
C ASN A 766 7.64 -21.11 24.13
N GLY A 767 7.67 -21.38 22.83
CA GLY A 767 6.99 -20.59 21.80
C GLY A 767 7.78 -19.41 21.24
N ILE A 768 9.06 -19.24 21.57
CA ILE A 768 9.87 -18.18 20.92
C ILE A 768 10.16 -18.59 19.48
N ILE A 769 9.77 -17.76 18.53
CA ILE A 769 10.05 -17.98 17.10
C ILE A 769 11.54 -17.68 16.86
N LYS A 770 12.26 -18.64 16.28
CA LYS A 770 13.69 -18.51 15.95
C LYS A 770 13.89 -18.06 14.51
N ASP A 771 13.15 -18.65 13.59
CA ASP A 771 13.09 -18.24 12.19
C ASP A 771 11.82 -18.80 11.53
N TYR A 772 11.54 -18.35 10.31
CA TYR A 772 10.60 -19.01 9.42
C TYR A 772 11.16 -19.13 8.01
N GLU A 773 10.70 -20.17 7.32
CA GLU A 773 10.99 -20.47 5.92
C GLU A 773 9.70 -20.45 5.13
N THR A 774 9.67 -19.66 4.07
CA THR A 774 8.56 -19.61 3.13
C THR A 774 8.85 -20.54 1.95
N PHE A 775 7.84 -21.27 1.49
CA PHE A 775 7.89 -22.17 0.34
C PHE A 775 6.82 -21.75 -0.66
N TYR A 776 7.15 -21.79 -1.95
CA TYR A 776 6.23 -21.48 -3.03
C TYR A 776 6.52 -22.40 -4.22
N PHE A 777 5.59 -22.46 -5.17
CA PHE A 777 5.91 -22.89 -6.53
C PHE A 777 5.53 -21.80 -7.52
N ASN A 778 6.30 -21.67 -8.59
CA ASN A 778 5.98 -20.72 -9.65
C ASN A 778 4.88 -21.30 -10.54
N LEU A 779 3.76 -20.59 -10.63
CA LEU A 779 2.57 -21.03 -11.35
C LEU A 779 2.79 -21.08 -12.87
N THR A 780 3.55 -20.14 -13.42
CA THR A 780 3.96 -20.15 -14.83
C THR A 780 4.78 -21.39 -15.15
N GLU A 781 5.73 -21.74 -14.29
CA GLU A 781 6.53 -22.96 -14.44
C GLU A 781 5.66 -24.21 -14.34
N ALA A 782 4.81 -24.32 -13.31
CA ALA A 782 3.94 -25.47 -13.09
C ALA A 782 3.00 -25.72 -14.29
N ASN A 783 2.40 -24.67 -14.85
CA ASN A 783 1.51 -24.77 -16.01
C ASN A 783 2.23 -25.12 -17.33
N ASN A 784 3.57 -25.11 -17.36
CA ASN A 784 4.38 -25.51 -18.52
C ASN A 784 5.00 -26.91 -18.37
N LEU A 785 4.81 -27.59 -17.24
CA LEU A 785 5.32 -28.95 -17.04
C LEU A 785 4.53 -29.95 -17.89
N LEU A 786 5.22 -30.95 -18.44
CA LEU A 786 4.64 -32.06 -19.21
C LEU A 786 4.21 -33.24 -18.33
N ASP A 787 4.60 -33.24 -17.06
CA ASP A 787 4.29 -34.28 -16.07
C ASP A 787 3.34 -33.69 -15.03
N ASP A 788 2.09 -34.16 -15.04
CA ASP A 788 1.02 -33.69 -14.16
C ASP A 788 1.17 -34.23 -12.72
N GLY A 789 2.23 -34.98 -12.41
CA GLY A 789 2.39 -35.67 -11.13
C GLY A 789 2.99 -34.85 -9.98
N GLN A 790 3.76 -33.80 -10.25
CA GLN A 790 4.51 -33.09 -9.19
C GLN A 790 4.63 -31.58 -9.42
N LEU A 791 4.15 -30.80 -8.45
CA LEU A 791 4.31 -29.35 -8.43
C LEU A 791 5.76 -28.95 -8.05
N PRO A 792 6.37 -27.94 -8.71
CA PRO A 792 7.76 -27.56 -8.51
C PRO A 792 7.96 -26.68 -7.25
N TRP A 793 7.56 -27.21 -6.09
CA TRP A 793 7.74 -26.54 -4.80
C TRP A 793 9.21 -26.33 -4.47
N ARG A 794 9.54 -25.13 -4.00
CA ARG A 794 10.88 -24.75 -3.56
C ARG A 794 10.82 -23.82 -2.37
N LYS A 795 11.89 -23.83 -1.57
CA LYS A 795 12.11 -22.81 -0.56
C LYS A 795 12.29 -21.46 -1.25
N GLU A 796 11.49 -20.50 -0.84
CA GLU A 796 11.58 -19.11 -1.27
C GLU A 796 12.72 -18.41 -0.52
N TYR A 797 12.56 -18.28 0.80
CA TYR A 797 13.49 -17.53 1.64
C TYR A 797 13.40 -17.94 3.12
N SER A 798 14.43 -17.62 3.89
CA SER A 798 14.36 -17.55 5.36
C SER A 798 14.41 -16.09 5.80
N ALA A 799 13.60 -15.71 6.77
CA ALA A 799 13.46 -14.31 7.18
C ALA A 799 14.75 -13.74 7.79
N ILE A 800 15.36 -14.47 8.72
CA ILE A 800 16.64 -14.06 9.35
C ILE A 800 17.70 -13.81 8.29
N GLN A 801 17.90 -14.77 7.38
CA GLN A 801 18.93 -14.68 6.35
C GLN A 801 18.63 -13.57 5.34
N SER A 802 17.37 -13.43 4.91
CA SER A 802 17.02 -12.57 3.78
C SER A 802 17.01 -11.10 4.13
N TYR A 803 16.58 -10.77 5.34
CA TYR A 803 16.46 -9.38 5.80
C TYR A 803 17.60 -8.98 6.76
N ASN A 804 18.53 -9.90 7.02
CA ASN A 804 19.63 -9.74 7.97
C ASN A 804 19.09 -9.33 9.35
N LEU A 805 18.11 -10.10 9.85
CA LEU A 805 17.53 -9.89 11.17
C LEU A 805 18.39 -10.59 12.22
N ILE A 806 18.46 -10.01 13.41
CA ILE A 806 19.20 -10.59 14.54
C ILE A 806 18.35 -11.69 15.19
N ASP A 807 17.03 -11.46 15.26
CA ASP A 807 16.03 -12.36 15.80
C ASP A 807 14.64 -12.01 15.23
N GLN A 808 13.61 -12.72 15.71
CA GLN A 808 12.22 -12.52 15.31
C GLN A 808 11.46 -11.59 16.28
N SER A 809 12.17 -10.75 17.05
CA SER A 809 11.56 -9.85 18.04
C SER A 809 10.79 -8.70 17.38
N PRO A 810 9.79 -8.10 18.07
CA PRO A 810 9.11 -6.90 17.59
C PRO A 810 10.07 -5.76 17.24
N LEU A 811 11.17 -5.63 17.99
CA LEU A 811 12.21 -4.62 17.74
C LEU A 811 12.96 -4.87 16.43
N SER A 812 13.29 -6.13 16.11
CA SER A 812 13.93 -6.48 14.85
C SER A 812 13.04 -6.14 13.65
N TYR A 813 11.73 -6.40 13.75
CA TYR A 813 10.76 -6.04 12.70
C TYR A 813 10.49 -4.55 12.60
N LYS A 814 10.45 -3.82 13.72
CA LYS A 814 10.40 -2.35 13.72
C LYS A 814 11.60 -1.77 12.97
N LYS A 815 12.82 -2.24 13.28
CA LYS A 815 14.05 -1.83 12.59
C LYS A 815 14.07 -2.23 11.12
N LEU A 816 13.51 -3.38 10.77
CA LEU A 816 13.36 -3.79 9.37
C LEU A 816 12.47 -2.79 8.61
N SER A 817 11.30 -2.47 9.17
CA SER A 817 10.39 -1.47 8.61
C SER A 817 11.07 -0.10 8.43
N ASP A 818 11.78 0.38 9.46
CA ASP A 818 12.49 1.67 9.40
C ASP A 818 13.64 1.65 8.37
N ARG A 819 14.35 0.53 8.21
CA ARG A 819 15.39 0.36 7.18
C ARG A 819 14.80 0.40 5.76
N MET A 820 13.63 -0.22 5.56
CA MET A 820 12.99 -0.25 4.25
C MET A 820 12.54 1.14 3.77
N GLN A 821 12.29 2.10 4.67
CA GLN A 821 11.95 3.47 4.28
C GLN A 821 13.06 4.17 3.47
N SER A 822 14.32 3.87 3.77
CA SER A 822 15.49 4.54 3.18
C SER A 822 16.38 3.65 2.32
N ASN A 823 16.03 2.37 2.15
CA ASN A 823 16.81 1.39 1.39
C ASN A 823 15.96 0.70 0.33
N ASP A 824 16.02 1.22 -0.90
CA ASP A 824 15.25 0.75 -2.05
C ASP A 824 15.48 -0.74 -2.33
N ALA A 825 16.74 -1.19 -2.35
CA ALA A 825 17.06 -2.59 -2.63
C ALA A 825 16.49 -3.56 -1.58
N LEU A 826 16.42 -3.14 -0.31
CA LEU A 826 15.80 -3.93 0.75
C LEU A 826 14.28 -3.94 0.61
N PHE A 827 13.67 -2.80 0.29
CA PHE A 827 12.23 -2.70 0.05
C PHE A 827 11.82 -3.52 -1.18
N ASP A 828 12.52 -3.41 -2.31
CA ASP A 828 12.24 -4.18 -3.52
C ASP A 828 12.33 -5.69 -3.25
N LYS A 829 13.32 -6.11 -2.45
CA LYS A 829 13.44 -7.51 -2.02
C LYS A 829 12.25 -7.95 -1.18
N TYR A 830 11.82 -7.14 -0.21
CA TYR A 830 10.60 -7.41 0.56
C TYR A 830 9.36 -7.44 -0.33
N TYR A 831 9.26 -6.54 -1.31
CA TYR A 831 8.12 -6.42 -2.21
C TYR A 831 7.98 -7.64 -3.14
N VAL A 832 9.11 -8.22 -3.56
CA VAL A 832 9.16 -9.51 -4.27
C VAL A 832 8.60 -10.64 -3.41
N HIS A 833 8.99 -10.69 -2.13
CA HIS A 833 8.50 -11.69 -1.19
C HIS A 833 7.02 -11.48 -0.87
N TYR A 834 6.59 -10.22 -0.69
CA TYR A 834 5.20 -9.82 -0.47
C TYR A 834 4.28 -10.40 -1.55
N HIS A 835 4.70 -10.30 -2.82
CA HIS A 835 4.00 -10.88 -3.99
C HIS A 835 4.43 -12.30 -4.33
N ARG A 836 5.21 -12.97 -3.48
CA ARG A 836 5.53 -14.41 -3.55
C ARG A 836 6.21 -14.82 -4.86
N TYR A 837 7.12 -13.98 -5.36
CA TYR A 837 7.77 -14.13 -6.69
C TYR A 837 6.78 -14.33 -7.85
N SER A 838 5.56 -13.80 -7.75
CA SER A 838 4.64 -13.83 -8.89
C SER A 838 5.15 -12.95 -10.04
N ASP A 839 4.60 -13.13 -11.23
CA ASP A 839 5.04 -12.38 -12.41
C ASP A 839 4.89 -10.86 -12.18
N ALA A 840 6.00 -10.12 -12.15
CA ALA A 840 6.04 -8.70 -11.78
C ALA A 840 5.15 -7.77 -12.62
N LYS A 841 4.77 -8.19 -13.84
CA LYS A 841 3.77 -7.50 -14.68
C LYS A 841 2.39 -7.40 -14.00
N ASN A 842 2.11 -8.27 -13.03
CA ASN A 842 0.85 -8.33 -12.32
C ASN A 842 0.90 -7.60 -10.96
N TRP A 843 2.04 -7.03 -10.57
CA TRP A 843 2.13 -6.32 -9.29
C TRP A 843 1.50 -4.93 -9.43
N PRO A 844 0.60 -4.53 -8.51
CA PRO A 844 0.08 -3.17 -8.48
C PRO A 844 1.22 -2.18 -8.27
N LYS A 845 1.12 -0.97 -8.85
CA LYS A 845 2.10 0.10 -8.60
C LYS A 845 1.79 0.76 -7.25
N ILE A 846 2.28 0.19 -6.15
CA ILE A 846 2.07 0.69 -4.80
C ILE A 846 3.24 1.60 -4.38
N CYS A 847 2.94 2.68 -3.64
CA CYS A 847 3.97 3.54 -3.07
C CYS A 847 4.59 2.89 -1.83
N ARG A 848 5.88 3.09 -1.55
CA ARG A 848 6.56 2.54 -0.36
C ARG A 848 5.86 2.83 0.98
N ASP A 849 5.19 3.98 1.04
CA ASP A 849 4.51 4.46 2.26
C ASP A 849 3.10 3.87 2.43
N ASP A 850 2.55 3.25 1.39
CA ASP A 850 1.30 2.48 1.41
C ASP A 850 1.62 1.00 1.68
#